data_AF-A0A976IHW8-F1
#
_entry.id   AF-A0A976IHW8-F1
#
_cell.length_a   1.000
_cell.length_b   1.000
_cell.length_c   1.000
_cell.angle_alpha   90.00
_cell.angle_beta   90.00
_cell.angle_gamma   90.00
#
_symmetry.space_group_name_H-M   'P 1'
#
loop_
_entity.id
_entity.type
_entity.pdbx_description
1 polymer ?
#
loop_
_entity_poly.entity_id
_entity_poly.type
_entity_poly.pdbx_seq_one_letter_code
_entity_poly.pdbx_strand_id
1 'polypeptide(L)'
;MKNPAGKVILLVIDEARSLLNDRSTIARNYGIVSDFRLLRRALVLVNECIGEEGGIFGVLIDTNSKVSDLAPPLSYDPEAHNAEGLVKVTFPPFVLTHTMDAHWKMFNKTSTSDSDTCHPNAEAKEKEKDDMAGGEVPHDIAAYKAIVLGNEEEALLALIRMGRPLWWSTYHDESVGTIDLLQSVKMVVLLAAKKLLLGTYPDGTAYNETTMYGVASMLCRLGERPYMTSALASQAVADFMAILAYVNFEKDGYLSSYASDPVLALGAMKVWYTIEDGLAKYILPQLRKLILDEAVDTGGIGEMVARILLLLAMDKCAFDGKSYKSFNLKAQFVPVYSFLAVLQVCELEPISSKKTAGSKKMKNLSIFKSWIYRWKDWRMGFTHFVQLQVEPNEDTLWYLLGRRAAGIFPRNQNGADLIIPMFCSKSDNASCMEIDETRNASDGMVSMILILVKNRFPTDSEFNESVTRKLSPKYVFKSKTKKRNKNKKRKAAKKTVAQPSTSEQENPLRMKSVQDVIRIYVNLGEKTTPRTPAKFIYYASIADEYANSGYDSERTKECVREQTAKLGFTFCFNSMGCDTYPFLTKKLAQCLANFIESRWNPIELVDGDLNRRRTATDSNKKSNAISSNVLPDDVLKVMASEGLVDPPGEKRKESRATVSTGTERKQAYKRMIASKGMKGWLGFVVGPIE
;
A
#
# COMPACT_ATOMS: atom_id res chain seq x y z
N MET A 1 29.24 24.88 18.12
CA MET A 1 30.72 24.83 18.17
C MET A 1 31.27 26.17 17.70
N LYS A 2 32.36 26.65 18.31
CA LYS A 2 32.95 27.96 17.98
C LYS A 2 34.11 27.87 16.97
N ASN A 3 34.75 26.71 16.81
CA ASN A 3 35.79 26.45 15.81
C ASN A 3 35.46 25.19 14.95
N PRO A 4 35.37 25.29 13.62
CA PRO A 4 35.10 24.15 12.73
C PRO A 4 36.26 23.12 12.64
N ALA A 5 37.47 23.47 13.07
CA ALA A 5 38.63 22.57 13.08
C ALA A 5 38.85 21.82 14.41
N GLY A 6 38.00 22.05 15.42
CA GLY A 6 38.09 21.40 16.72
C GLY A 6 37.76 19.91 16.67
N LYS A 7 38.42 19.10 17.51
CA LYS A 7 38.19 17.64 17.58
C LYS A 7 36.86 17.34 18.29
N VAL A 8 36.03 16.50 17.69
CA VAL A 8 34.73 16.11 18.25
C VAL A 8 34.76 14.65 18.68
N ILE A 9 34.43 14.38 19.94
CA ILE A 9 34.18 13.02 20.43
C ILE A 9 32.68 12.74 20.29
N LEU A 10 32.33 11.69 19.56
CA LEU A 10 30.95 11.19 19.49
C LEU A 10 30.74 10.19 20.64
N LEU A 11 29.94 10.57 21.63
CA LEU A 11 29.49 9.67 22.70
C LEU A 11 28.17 9.05 22.28
N VAL A 12 28.19 7.78 21.88
CA VAL A 12 26.99 7.04 21.46
C VAL A 12 26.51 6.16 22.62
N ILE A 13 25.25 6.32 23.01
CA ILE A 13 24.61 5.51 24.05
C ILE A 13 23.49 4.72 23.39
N ASP A 14 23.64 3.40 23.35
CA ASP A 14 22.61 2.47 22.91
C ASP A 14 21.67 2.11 24.07
N GLU A 15 20.45 1.68 23.75
CA GLU A 15 19.37 1.43 24.72
C GLU A 15 19.17 2.61 25.70
N ALA A 16 19.20 3.82 25.15
CA ALA A 16 19.14 5.07 25.90
C ALA A 16 17.84 5.26 26.71
N ARG A 17 16.79 4.44 26.48
CA ARG A 17 15.58 4.37 27.32
C ARG A 17 15.90 4.08 28.78
N SER A 18 17.02 3.42 29.05
CA SER A 18 17.49 3.16 30.41
C SER A 18 17.69 4.45 31.22
N LEU A 19 18.04 5.56 30.55
CA LEU A 19 18.18 6.90 31.14
C LEU A 19 16.85 7.54 31.57
N LEU A 20 15.72 6.95 31.14
CA LEU A 20 14.35 7.36 31.47
C LEU A 20 13.77 6.58 32.65
N ASN A 21 14.48 5.59 33.19
CA ASN A 21 13.94 4.79 34.29
C ASN A 21 13.87 5.61 35.57
N ASP A 22 12.65 5.81 36.10
CA ASP A 22 12.45 6.48 37.38
C ASP A 22 13.13 5.75 38.54
N ARG A 23 13.43 4.45 38.40
CA ARG A 23 14.10 3.64 39.44
C ARG A 23 15.55 4.04 39.71
N SER A 24 16.24 4.71 38.79
CA SER A 24 17.62 5.18 38.96
C SER A 24 17.72 6.65 39.38
N THR A 25 16.59 7.32 39.60
CA THR A 25 16.59 8.72 40.04
C THR A 25 17.16 8.89 41.45
N ILE A 26 18.19 9.72 41.57
CA ILE A 26 18.73 10.11 42.87
C ILE A 26 17.77 11.14 43.47
N ALA A 27 17.09 10.77 44.56
CA ALA A 27 16.40 11.75 45.40
C ALA A 27 17.44 12.67 46.05
N ARG A 28 17.63 13.87 45.50
CA ARG A 28 18.34 14.96 46.19
C ARG A 28 17.33 15.78 46.97
N ASN A 29 17.78 16.49 48.00
CA ASN A 29 16.97 17.33 48.91
C ASN A 29 16.08 18.42 48.23
N TYR A 30 16.05 18.49 46.89
CA TYR A 30 15.31 19.47 46.09
C TYR A 30 14.50 18.85 44.93
N GLY A 31 14.32 17.53 44.89
CA GLY A 31 13.46 16.84 43.90
C GLY A 31 14.14 15.71 43.12
N ILE A 32 13.32 14.96 42.38
CA ILE A 32 13.70 13.81 41.55
C ILE A 32 14.40 14.32 40.27
N VAL A 33 15.65 13.89 40.03
CA VAL A 33 16.41 14.23 38.80
C VAL A 33 16.73 12.96 38.03
N SER A 34 16.32 12.88 36.77
CA SER A 34 16.59 11.72 35.90
C SER A 34 18.05 11.65 35.43
N ASP A 35 18.52 10.43 35.15
CA ASP A 35 19.87 10.19 34.65
C ASP A 35 20.14 10.91 33.34
N PHE A 36 19.12 11.03 32.48
CA PHE A 36 19.22 11.85 31.28
C PHE A 36 19.57 13.33 31.61
N ARG A 37 18.93 13.93 32.61
CA ARG A 37 19.23 15.32 33.01
C ARG A 37 20.64 15.43 33.57
N LEU A 38 21.11 14.42 34.30
CA LEU A 38 22.48 14.36 34.79
C LEU A 38 23.48 14.26 33.63
N LEU A 39 23.22 13.41 32.64
CA LEU A 39 24.04 13.29 31.43
C LEU A 39 24.08 14.61 30.65
N ARG A 40 22.93 15.28 30.43
CA ARG A 40 22.85 16.58 29.76
C ARG A 40 23.72 17.62 30.50
N ARG A 41 23.61 17.69 31.83
CA ARG A 41 24.42 18.59 32.66
C ARG A 41 25.92 18.27 32.58
N ALA A 42 26.28 17.00 32.64
CA ALA A 42 27.66 16.56 32.51
C ALA A 42 28.24 16.95 31.14
N LEU A 43 27.49 16.74 30.05
CA LEU A 43 27.90 17.13 28.71
C LEU A 43 28.08 18.64 28.56
N VAL A 44 27.21 19.45 29.19
CA VAL A 44 27.37 20.92 29.21
C VAL A 44 28.65 21.30 29.92
N LEU A 45 28.84 20.85 31.17
CA LEU A 45 30.00 21.18 31.98
C LEU A 45 31.31 20.75 31.31
N VAL A 46 31.35 19.55 30.72
CA VAL A 46 32.53 19.06 30.02
C VAL A 46 32.83 19.88 28.76
N ASN A 47 31.81 20.26 27.98
CA ASN A 47 32.01 21.10 26.80
C ASN A 47 32.44 22.52 27.16
N GLU A 48 31.96 23.09 28.26
CA GLU A 48 32.44 24.37 28.80
C GLU A 48 33.93 24.29 29.19
N CYS A 49 34.35 23.19 29.82
CA CYS A 49 35.75 22.96 30.17
C CYS A 49 36.66 22.72 28.95
N ILE A 50 36.17 22.07 27.89
CA ILE A 50 36.96 21.82 26.66
C ILE A 50 37.20 23.11 25.87
N GLY A 51 36.23 24.03 25.85
CA GLY A 51 36.37 25.32 25.18
C GLY A 51 36.33 25.23 23.64
N GLU A 52 37.16 26.02 22.95
CA GLU A 52 37.11 26.15 21.48
C GLU A 52 37.94 25.09 20.73
N GLU A 53 38.73 24.29 21.44
CA GLU A 53 39.63 23.26 20.89
C GLU A 53 38.90 21.96 20.48
N GLY A 54 37.67 21.76 20.93
CA GLY A 54 36.90 20.55 20.64
C GLY A 54 35.56 20.47 21.34
N GLY A 55 35.00 19.27 21.42
CA GLY A 55 33.78 19.02 22.20
C GLY A 55 33.32 17.57 22.18
N ILE A 56 32.36 17.26 23.03
CA ILE A 56 31.66 15.97 23.07
C ILE A 56 30.25 16.17 22.51
N PHE A 57 29.89 15.36 21.52
CA PHE A 57 28.57 15.28 20.96
C PHE A 57 27.90 13.97 21.39
N GLY A 58 26.84 14.08 22.20
CA GLY A 58 26.07 12.93 22.67
C GLY A 58 25.04 12.48 21.63
N VAL A 59 25.05 11.19 21.29
CA VAL A 59 24.07 10.53 20.42
C VAL A 59 23.36 9.46 21.24
N LEU A 60 22.04 9.56 21.33
CA LEU A 60 21.21 8.60 22.04
C LEU A 60 20.48 7.74 21.02
N ILE A 61 20.71 6.43 21.08
CA ILE A 61 20.14 5.45 20.17
C ILE A 61 19.18 4.58 20.97
N ASP A 62 17.96 4.44 20.45
CA ASP A 62 16.96 3.55 21.03
C ASP A 62 15.86 3.23 20.00
N THR A 63 15.21 2.07 20.13
CA THR A 63 14.02 1.74 19.33
C THR A 63 12.73 2.36 19.90
N ASN A 64 12.77 2.91 21.12
CA ASN A 64 11.68 3.58 21.80
C ASN A 64 11.69 5.08 21.50
N SER A 65 10.57 5.57 20.99
CA SER A 65 10.43 6.96 20.60
C SER A 65 10.44 7.94 21.77
N LYS A 66 10.26 7.50 23.03
CA LYS A 66 10.41 8.36 24.21
C LYS A 66 11.79 9.00 24.32
N VAL A 67 12.81 8.41 23.69
CA VAL A 67 14.16 9.01 23.58
C VAL A 67 14.17 10.24 22.66
N SER A 68 13.18 10.39 21.76
CA SER A 68 13.02 11.61 20.95
C SER A 68 12.37 12.79 21.71
N ASP A 69 11.67 12.49 22.82
CA ASP A 69 11.02 13.46 23.71
C ASP A 69 11.94 14.03 24.79
N LEU A 70 13.23 13.75 24.70
CA LEU A 70 14.23 14.17 25.69
C LEU A 70 14.41 15.69 25.81
N ALA A 71 13.85 16.47 24.88
CA ALA A 71 13.74 17.91 25.01
C ALA A 71 12.30 18.34 24.71
N PRO A 72 11.62 19.06 25.63
CA PRO A 72 10.37 19.73 25.30
C PRO A 72 10.60 20.72 24.14
N PRO A 73 9.56 21.09 23.38
CA PRO A 73 9.65 22.19 22.42
C PRO A 73 10.29 23.41 23.09
N LEU A 74 11.09 24.19 22.36
CA LEU A 74 11.81 25.36 22.91
C LEU A 74 10.90 26.33 23.69
N SER A 75 9.61 26.40 23.34
CA SER A 75 8.59 27.20 24.04
C SER A 75 8.25 26.71 25.45
N TYR A 76 8.59 25.46 25.78
CA TYR A 76 8.28 24.79 27.04
C TYR A 76 9.53 24.29 27.80
N ASP A 77 10.76 24.56 27.33
CA ASP A 77 11.99 24.20 28.06
C ASP A 77 12.22 25.20 29.22
N PRO A 78 12.04 24.79 30.50
CA PRO A 78 12.26 25.69 31.64
C PRO A 78 13.73 26.14 31.72
N GLU A 79 14.66 25.39 31.12
CA GLU A 79 16.08 25.72 31.07
C GLU A 79 16.47 26.67 29.93
N ALA A 80 15.51 27.08 29.08
CA ALA A 80 15.72 28.11 28.05
C ALA A 80 15.73 29.53 28.65
N HIS A 81 15.05 29.75 29.79
CA HIS A 81 14.99 31.05 30.45
C HIS A 81 16.32 31.52 31.07
N ASN A 82 17.24 30.60 31.36
CA ASN A 82 18.50 30.90 32.05
C ASN A 82 19.75 30.89 31.15
N ALA A 83 19.59 30.75 29.83
CA ALA A 83 20.70 30.66 28.89
C ALA A 83 20.83 31.94 28.08
N GLU A 84 21.33 33.01 28.70
CA GLU A 84 21.83 34.16 27.96
C GLU A 84 23.01 33.71 27.09
N GLY A 85 22.79 33.63 25.76
CA GLY A 85 23.86 33.62 24.77
C GLY A 85 24.23 32.29 24.09
N LEU A 86 23.77 31.12 24.56
CA LEU A 86 23.94 29.85 23.84
C LEU A 86 22.58 29.18 23.61
N VAL A 87 22.08 29.23 22.38
CA VAL A 87 20.92 28.44 21.97
C VAL A 87 21.28 26.97 22.18
N LYS A 88 20.65 26.32 23.18
CA LYS A 88 20.77 24.88 23.44
C LYS A 88 20.04 24.14 22.31
N VAL A 89 20.70 23.96 21.18
CA VAL A 89 20.11 23.27 20.01
C VAL A 89 20.25 21.77 20.21
N THR A 90 19.17 21.11 20.62
CA THR A 90 19.01 19.68 20.35
C THR A 90 18.69 19.49 18.88
N PHE A 91 19.43 18.63 18.21
CA PHE A 91 19.12 18.25 16.83
C PHE A 91 17.81 17.47 16.80
N PRO A 92 17.00 17.63 15.74
CA PRO A 92 15.82 16.79 15.57
C PRO A 92 16.25 15.31 15.52
N PRO A 93 15.42 14.39 16.05
CA PRO A 93 15.68 12.97 15.89
C PRO A 93 15.78 12.63 14.41
N PHE A 94 16.77 11.82 14.05
CA PHE A 94 16.93 11.30 12.69
C PHE A 94 16.89 9.77 12.72
N VAL A 95 16.42 9.17 11.64
CA VAL A 95 16.29 7.71 11.53
C VAL A 95 17.24 7.19 10.46
N LEU A 96 18.02 6.16 10.81
CA LEU A 96 19.01 5.53 9.92
C LEU A 96 18.39 4.44 9.03
N THR A 97 17.33 4.80 8.29
CA THR A 97 16.64 3.86 7.38
C THR A 97 17.52 3.41 6.20
N HIS A 98 18.60 4.12 5.90
CA HIS A 98 19.53 3.80 4.80
C HIS A 98 20.30 2.48 5.01
N THR A 99 20.28 1.93 6.23
CA THR A 99 20.87 0.62 6.57
C THR A 99 20.05 -0.56 6.06
N MET A 100 18.79 -0.33 5.69
CA MET A 100 17.96 -1.33 5.00
C MET A 100 18.61 -1.73 3.68
N ASP A 101 18.56 -3.03 3.37
CA ASP A 101 19.15 -3.64 2.18
C ASP A 101 20.69 -3.49 2.07
N ALA A 102 21.41 -3.18 3.15
CA ALA A 102 22.87 -2.99 3.10
C ALA A 102 23.61 -4.21 2.49
N HIS A 103 23.23 -5.44 2.88
CA HIS A 103 23.83 -6.65 2.34
C HIS A 103 23.40 -6.97 0.90
N TRP A 104 22.18 -6.60 0.52
CA TRP A 104 21.72 -6.68 -0.87
C TRP A 104 22.52 -5.74 -1.78
N LYS A 105 22.70 -4.49 -1.36
CA LYS A 105 23.52 -3.49 -2.08
C LYS A 105 24.98 -3.93 -2.19
N MET A 106 25.54 -4.54 -1.14
CA MET A 106 26.90 -5.07 -1.17
C MET A 106 27.03 -6.23 -2.15
N PHE A 107 26.08 -7.16 -2.14
CA PHE A 107 26.04 -8.29 -3.07
C PHE A 107 25.99 -7.81 -4.54
N ASN A 108 25.16 -6.79 -4.83
CA ASN A 108 25.08 -6.22 -6.17
C ASN A 108 26.42 -5.61 -6.63
N LYS A 109 27.15 -4.94 -5.73
CA LYS A 109 28.46 -4.33 -6.05
C LYS A 109 29.55 -5.38 -6.31
N THR A 110 29.58 -6.46 -5.55
CA THR A 110 30.57 -7.54 -5.74
C THR A 110 30.30 -8.35 -7.01
N SER A 111 29.04 -8.58 -7.35
CA SER A 111 28.69 -9.29 -8.59
C SER A 111 29.03 -8.49 -9.87
N THR A 112 29.17 -7.17 -9.77
CA THR A 112 29.60 -6.31 -10.89
C THR A 112 31.11 -6.17 -11.04
N SER A 113 31.90 -6.42 -9.97
CA SER A 113 33.37 -6.38 -10.06
C SER A 113 33.96 -7.68 -10.61
N ASP A 114 33.26 -8.80 -10.48
CA ASP A 114 33.74 -10.10 -10.96
C ASP A 114 33.33 -10.38 -12.43
N SER A 115 32.53 -9.50 -13.05
CA SER A 115 32.15 -9.58 -14.47
C SER A 115 33.10 -8.78 -15.37
N ASP A 116 34.38 -9.09 -15.34
CA ASP A 116 35.41 -8.48 -16.21
C ASP A 116 35.54 -9.20 -17.58
N THR A 117 34.45 -9.78 -18.08
CA THR A 117 34.33 -10.27 -19.46
C THR A 117 33.10 -9.71 -20.16
N CYS A 118 32.95 -8.38 -20.14
CA CYS A 118 32.31 -7.64 -21.23
C CYS A 118 32.56 -6.14 -21.00
N HIS A 119 33.53 -5.57 -21.72
CA HIS A 119 33.74 -4.12 -21.78
C HIS A 119 32.43 -3.37 -22.16
N PRO A 120 32.06 -2.33 -21.41
CA PRO A 120 31.47 -1.14 -22.00
C PRO A 120 32.46 0.01 -21.86
N ASN A 121 32.69 0.69 -22.99
CA ASN A 121 33.61 1.80 -23.11
C ASN A 121 33.53 2.80 -21.95
N ALA A 122 34.73 3.16 -21.49
CA ALA A 122 35.00 4.24 -20.56
C ALA A 122 34.32 5.55 -21.01
N GLU A 123 33.51 6.12 -20.11
CA GLU A 123 33.44 7.55 -19.77
C GLU A 123 32.23 7.78 -18.84
N ALA A 124 32.35 7.41 -17.58
CA ALA A 124 31.50 7.93 -16.51
C ALA A 124 32.41 8.61 -15.49
N LYS A 125 32.60 9.92 -15.67
CA LYS A 125 33.22 10.78 -14.66
C LYS A 125 32.44 10.63 -13.36
N GLU A 126 33.14 10.26 -12.30
CA GLU A 126 32.69 10.40 -10.92
C GLU A 126 32.14 11.82 -10.73
N LYS A 127 30.85 11.93 -10.42
CA LYS A 127 30.26 13.15 -9.88
C LYS A 127 29.89 12.88 -8.44
N GLU A 128 30.41 13.75 -7.59
CA GLU A 128 30.14 13.82 -6.16
C GLU A 128 28.65 13.82 -5.84
N LYS A 129 28.38 13.21 -4.68
CA LYS A 129 27.09 13.05 -4.03
C LYS A 129 26.47 14.41 -3.70
N ASP A 130 25.22 14.58 -4.12
CA ASP A 130 24.24 15.40 -3.41
C ASP A 130 23.00 14.54 -3.17
N ASP A 131 22.85 14.12 -1.90
CA ASP A 131 21.66 13.48 -1.38
C ASP A 131 20.52 14.51 -1.35
N MET A 132 19.41 14.21 -2.04
CA MET A 132 18.02 14.69 -1.83
C MET A 132 17.25 14.87 -3.16
N ALA A 133 16.97 13.75 -3.85
CA ALA A 133 15.80 13.57 -4.73
C ALA A 133 15.85 12.16 -5.32
N GLY A 134 14.70 11.47 -5.39
CA GLY A 134 14.63 10.12 -5.92
C GLY A 134 15.28 9.97 -7.30
N GLY A 135 16.08 8.91 -7.47
CA GLY A 135 16.63 8.53 -8.78
C GLY A 135 17.98 7.82 -8.76
N GLU A 136 18.13 6.71 -8.01
CA GLU A 136 19.19 5.73 -8.30
C GLU A 136 18.53 4.40 -8.69
N VAL A 137 18.25 4.18 -9.98
CA VAL A 137 17.77 2.86 -10.47
C VAL A 137 18.27 2.63 -11.91
N PRO A 138 19.49 2.08 -12.08
CA PRO A 138 19.62 1.06 -13.15
C PRO A 138 20.23 -0.28 -12.70
N HIS A 139 21.10 -0.33 -11.68
CA HIS A 139 21.85 -1.58 -11.35
C HIS A 139 21.07 -2.58 -10.49
N ASP A 140 20.25 -2.11 -9.54
CA ASP A 140 19.53 -3.00 -8.62
C ASP A 140 18.45 -3.85 -9.32
N ILE A 141 17.87 -3.35 -10.42
CA ILE A 141 16.81 -4.05 -11.16
C ILE A 141 17.34 -5.25 -11.92
N ALA A 142 18.54 -5.13 -12.51
CA ALA A 142 19.19 -6.26 -13.19
C ALA A 142 19.44 -7.41 -12.21
N ALA A 143 19.88 -7.11 -10.98
CA ALA A 143 20.08 -8.10 -9.93
C ALA A 143 18.75 -8.77 -9.52
N TYR A 144 17.68 -8.00 -9.33
CA TYR A 144 16.36 -8.59 -9.07
C TYR A 144 15.90 -9.51 -10.20
N LYS A 145 16.04 -9.08 -11.46
CA LYS A 145 15.67 -9.88 -12.63
C LYS A 145 16.49 -11.18 -12.71
N ALA A 146 17.80 -11.11 -12.50
CA ALA A 146 18.68 -12.28 -12.50
C ALA A 146 18.25 -13.32 -11.46
N ILE A 147 17.93 -12.88 -10.25
CA ILE A 147 17.52 -13.78 -9.16
C ILE A 147 16.12 -14.35 -9.37
N VAL A 148 15.19 -13.58 -9.93
CA VAL A 148 13.83 -14.07 -10.25
C VAL A 148 13.88 -15.14 -11.34
N LEU A 149 14.77 -15.00 -12.32
CA LEU A 149 14.94 -15.93 -13.44
C LEU A 149 15.94 -17.06 -13.17
N GLY A 150 16.69 -16.98 -12.06
CA GLY A 150 17.73 -17.92 -11.68
C GLY A 150 17.23 -19.13 -10.88
N ASN A 151 18.13 -19.72 -10.10
CA ASN A 151 17.84 -20.87 -9.25
C ASN A 151 16.95 -20.48 -8.05
N GLU A 152 16.00 -21.34 -7.68
CA GLU A 152 15.12 -21.12 -6.52
C GLU A 152 15.88 -21.03 -5.20
N GLU A 153 16.96 -21.79 -5.02
CA GLU A 153 17.78 -21.74 -3.80
C GLU A 153 18.51 -20.41 -3.66
N GLU A 154 19.14 -19.93 -4.74
CA GLU A 154 19.77 -18.60 -4.79
C GLU A 154 18.73 -17.51 -4.55
N ALA A 155 17.54 -17.66 -5.13
CA ALA A 155 16.44 -16.75 -4.91
C ALA A 155 15.95 -16.73 -3.46
N LEU A 156 16.02 -17.87 -2.75
CA LEU A 156 15.71 -17.94 -1.32
C LEU A 156 16.76 -17.21 -0.49
N LEU A 157 18.03 -17.49 -0.77
CA LEU A 157 19.17 -16.92 -0.06
C LEU A 157 19.24 -15.40 -0.25
N ALA A 158 18.89 -14.91 -1.44
CA ALA A 158 18.79 -13.50 -1.75
C ALA A 158 17.81 -12.76 -0.83
N LEU A 159 16.68 -13.38 -0.46
CA LEU A 159 15.71 -12.76 0.43
C LEU A 159 16.31 -12.44 1.81
N ILE A 160 17.24 -13.26 2.31
CA ILE A 160 17.90 -13.04 3.60
C ILE A 160 18.85 -11.81 3.53
N ARG A 161 19.36 -11.47 2.35
CA ARG A 161 20.18 -10.26 2.13
C ARG A 161 19.33 -8.98 2.05
N MET A 162 18.02 -9.12 1.86
CA MET A 162 17.06 -8.01 1.74
C MET A 162 16.40 -7.71 3.09
N GLY A 163 16.07 -6.45 3.32
CA GLY A 163 15.46 -5.96 4.55
C GLY A 163 16.51 -5.54 5.57
N ARG A 164 16.34 -5.96 6.81
CA ARG A 164 17.24 -5.60 7.90
C ARG A 164 18.58 -6.34 7.81
N PRO A 165 19.71 -5.69 8.13
CA PRO A 165 21.01 -6.36 8.21
C PRO A 165 21.02 -7.58 9.14
N LEU A 166 20.23 -7.52 10.22
CA LEU A 166 20.04 -8.59 11.20
C LEU A 166 19.83 -9.97 10.56
N TRP A 167 19.07 -10.07 9.47
CA TRP A 167 18.72 -11.35 8.86
C TRP A 167 19.95 -12.06 8.29
N TRP A 168 20.77 -11.32 7.54
CA TRP A 168 21.99 -11.83 6.95
C TRP A 168 23.05 -12.15 8.00
N SER A 169 23.22 -11.26 8.99
CA SER A 169 24.17 -11.48 10.09
C SER A 169 23.82 -12.72 10.91
N THR A 170 22.53 -12.95 11.18
CA THR A 170 22.08 -14.17 11.89
C THR A 170 22.35 -15.43 11.07
N TYR A 171 22.20 -15.36 9.74
CA TYR A 171 22.50 -16.49 8.86
C TYR A 171 24.01 -16.78 8.79
N HIS A 172 24.87 -15.75 8.82
CA HIS A 172 26.33 -15.86 8.69
C HIS A 172 27.08 -16.12 10.00
N ASP A 173 26.40 -16.35 11.12
CA ASP A 173 27.06 -16.67 12.38
C ASP A 173 27.86 -18.00 12.24
N GLU A 174 29.20 -17.88 12.28
CA GLU A 174 30.18 -18.95 12.02
C GLU A 174 30.06 -20.16 12.96
N SER A 175 29.25 -20.05 14.03
CA SER A 175 28.94 -21.15 14.95
C SER A 175 27.99 -22.21 14.37
N VAL A 176 27.44 -21.99 13.18
CA VAL A 176 26.48 -22.88 12.51
C VAL A 176 27.18 -23.75 11.45
N GLY A 177 27.94 -24.75 11.92
CA GLY A 177 28.58 -25.74 11.04
C GLY A 177 27.57 -26.51 10.17
N THR A 178 27.88 -26.71 8.89
CA THR A 178 27.23 -27.66 7.93
C THR A 178 25.70 -27.83 8.03
N ILE A 179 24.94 -26.78 8.35
CA ILE A 179 23.47 -26.82 8.32
C ILE A 179 22.99 -26.61 6.87
N ASP A 180 22.02 -27.43 6.45
CA ASP A 180 21.30 -27.28 5.17
C ASP A 180 20.71 -25.86 5.01
N LEU A 181 20.84 -25.27 3.82
CA LEU A 181 20.38 -23.90 3.49
C LEU A 181 18.93 -23.67 3.92
N LEU A 182 18.06 -24.65 3.64
CA LEU A 182 16.64 -24.56 3.97
C LEU A 182 16.40 -24.50 5.49
N GLN A 183 17.20 -25.23 6.27
CA GLN A 183 17.11 -25.22 7.72
C GLN A 183 17.58 -23.87 8.30
N SER A 184 18.64 -23.28 7.75
CA SER A 184 19.11 -21.95 8.14
C SER A 184 18.07 -20.87 7.83
N VAL A 185 17.46 -20.91 6.64
CA VAL A 185 16.35 -20.00 6.28
C VAL A 185 15.18 -20.15 7.25
N LYS A 186 14.80 -21.39 7.61
CA LYS A 186 13.73 -21.66 8.59
C LYS A 186 14.03 -21.04 9.96
N MET A 187 15.29 -21.06 10.39
CA MET A 187 15.71 -20.44 11.66
C MET A 187 15.59 -18.91 11.62
N VAL A 188 16.01 -18.28 10.52
CA VAL A 188 15.86 -16.83 10.33
C VAL A 188 14.37 -16.43 10.27
N VAL A 189 13.53 -17.19 9.57
CA VAL A 189 12.07 -16.95 9.52
C VAL A 189 11.42 -17.14 10.90
N LEU A 190 11.86 -18.14 11.68
CA LEU A 190 11.42 -18.31 13.06
C LEU A 190 11.84 -17.13 13.93
N LEU A 191 13.07 -16.63 13.79
CA LEU A 191 13.52 -15.44 14.50
C LEU A 191 12.64 -14.22 14.16
N ALA A 192 12.33 -14.02 12.88
CA ALA A 192 11.44 -12.94 12.45
C ALA A 192 10.03 -13.07 13.05
N ALA A 193 9.47 -14.30 13.10
CA ALA A 193 8.19 -14.56 13.76
C ALA A 193 8.25 -14.25 15.27
N LYS A 194 9.33 -14.66 15.95
CA LYS A 194 9.55 -14.32 17.37
C LYS A 194 9.64 -12.82 17.58
N LYS A 195 10.34 -12.08 16.71
CA LYS A 195 10.46 -10.62 16.80
C LYS A 195 9.09 -9.92 16.67
N LEU A 196 8.16 -10.46 15.87
CA LEU A 196 6.77 -9.98 15.81
C LEU A 196 5.92 -10.33 17.03
N LEU A 197 6.41 -11.21 17.91
CA LEU A 197 5.77 -11.66 19.14
C LEU A 197 6.64 -11.36 20.37
N LEU A 198 7.44 -10.29 20.35
CA LEU A 198 8.28 -9.86 21.48
C LEU A 198 9.29 -10.90 21.97
N GLY A 199 9.87 -11.66 21.04
CA GLY A 199 10.84 -12.72 21.32
C GLY A 199 10.21 -14.05 21.73
N THR A 200 8.89 -14.11 21.93
CA THR A 200 8.19 -15.35 22.31
C THR A 200 8.06 -16.32 21.14
N TYR A 201 8.06 -17.62 21.43
CA TYR A 201 7.84 -18.63 20.41
C TYR A 201 6.37 -18.55 19.93
N PRO A 202 6.08 -18.66 18.62
CA PRO A 202 4.70 -18.59 18.12
C PRO A 202 3.90 -19.85 18.52
N ASP A 203 3.44 -19.92 19.76
CA ASP A 203 2.60 -20.99 20.29
C ASP A 203 1.27 -20.45 20.84
N GLY A 204 0.42 -21.34 21.37
CA GLY A 204 -0.90 -20.99 21.90
C GLY A 204 -0.94 -19.84 22.91
N THR A 205 0.15 -19.63 23.66
CA THR A 205 0.24 -18.62 24.72
C THR A 205 0.78 -17.28 24.23
N ALA A 206 1.43 -17.28 23.06
CA ALA A 206 2.07 -16.11 22.49
C ALA A 206 1.11 -15.07 21.90
N TYR A 207 -0.18 -15.37 21.78
CA TYR A 207 -1.19 -14.47 21.20
C TYR A 207 -1.99 -13.82 22.33
N ASN A 208 -1.53 -12.68 22.83
CA ASN A 208 -2.11 -11.96 23.95
C ASN A 208 -1.97 -10.44 23.76
N GLU A 209 -2.55 -9.63 24.65
CA GLU A 209 -2.52 -8.16 24.54
C GLU A 209 -1.08 -7.61 24.42
N THR A 210 -0.14 -8.20 25.16
CA THR A 210 1.27 -7.79 25.14
C THR A 210 1.88 -7.95 23.77
N THR A 211 1.63 -9.05 23.06
CA THR A 211 2.12 -9.28 21.68
C THR A 211 1.18 -8.69 20.61
N MET A 212 0.25 -7.82 21.02
CA MET A 212 -0.87 -7.36 20.19
C MET A 212 -1.63 -8.49 19.49
N TYR A 213 -1.69 -9.67 20.13
CA TYR A 213 -2.25 -10.90 19.57
C TYR A 213 -1.73 -11.24 18.18
N GLY A 214 -0.51 -10.83 17.84
CA GLY A 214 0.09 -11.00 16.53
C GLY A 214 -0.42 -10.05 15.44
N VAL A 215 -1.20 -9.00 15.75
CA VAL A 215 -1.70 -8.03 14.76
C VAL A 215 -0.57 -7.30 14.02
N ALA A 216 0.61 -7.14 14.62
CA ALA A 216 1.80 -6.64 13.92
C ALA A 216 2.13 -7.44 12.64
N SER A 217 1.86 -8.75 12.63
CA SER A 217 2.00 -9.59 11.44
C SER A 217 1.03 -9.19 10.31
N MET A 218 -0.15 -8.67 10.64
CA MET A 218 -1.10 -8.12 9.66
C MET A 218 -0.57 -6.83 9.05
N LEU A 219 -0.13 -5.88 9.89
CA LEU A 219 0.40 -4.59 9.43
C LEU A 219 1.59 -4.81 8.48
N CYS A 220 2.51 -5.70 8.86
CA CYS A 220 3.67 -6.09 8.06
C CYS A 220 3.28 -6.68 6.69
N ARG A 221 2.31 -7.62 6.63
CA ARG A 221 1.95 -8.28 5.38
C ARG A 221 1.01 -7.44 4.50
N LEU A 222 0.14 -6.65 5.09
CA LEU A 222 -0.84 -5.87 4.34
C LEU A 222 -0.28 -4.52 3.87
N GLY A 223 0.82 -4.03 4.46
CA GLY A 223 1.33 -2.69 4.20
C GLY A 223 0.49 -1.60 4.84
N GLU A 224 -0.30 -1.94 5.87
CA GLU A 224 -1.09 -0.99 6.66
C GLU A 224 -0.22 -0.25 7.66
N ARG A 225 -0.69 0.93 8.07
CA ARG A 225 0.06 1.81 8.96
C ARG A 225 -0.82 2.22 10.13
N PRO A 226 -0.28 2.27 11.35
CA PRO A 226 -0.94 2.98 12.44
C PRO A 226 -1.18 4.45 12.05
N TYR A 227 -2.26 5.04 12.55
CA TYR A 227 -2.43 6.50 12.47
C TYR A 227 -1.37 7.20 13.30
N MET A 228 -0.87 8.34 12.83
CA MET A 228 0.26 9.02 13.45
C MET A 228 0.04 9.41 14.91
N THR A 229 -1.20 9.76 15.27
CA THR A 229 -1.61 10.17 16.61
C THR A 229 -1.96 8.98 17.51
N SER A 230 -1.98 7.76 16.97
CA SER A 230 -2.27 6.57 17.75
C SER A 230 -1.04 6.16 18.56
N ALA A 231 -1.25 5.78 19.83
CA ALA A 231 -0.21 5.14 20.64
C ALA A 231 0.36 3.86 19.99
N LEU A 232 -0.43 3.23 19.10
CA LEU A 232 0.02 2.10 18.31
C LEU A 232 1.21 2.45 17.41
N ALA A 233 1.33 3.69 16.93
CA ALA A 233 2.37 4.07 15.99
C ALA A 233 3.78 4.00 16.60
N SER A 234 3.95 4.49 17.83
CA SER A 234 5.21 4.37 18.56
C SER A 234 5.44 2.94 19.06
N GLN A 235 4.39 2.28 19.58
CA GLN A 235 4.48 0.90 20.06
C GLN A 235 4.93 -0.06 18.94
N ALA A 236 4.38 0.07 17.73
CA ALA A 236 4.76 -0.76 16.58
C ALA A 236 6.26 -0.72 16.28
N VAL A 237 6.92 0.43 16.49
CA VAL A 237 8.37 0.59 16.29
C VAL A 237 9.15 -0.06 17.43
N ALA A 238 8.80 0.28 18.67
CA ALA A 238 9.53 -0.16 19.86
C ALA A 238 9.49 -1.69 20.03
N ASP A 239 8.32 -2.28 19.78
CA ASP A 239 8.00 -3.64 20.19
C ASP A 239 7.91 -4.60 18.98
N PHE A 240 7.53 -4.11 17.79
CA PHE A 240 7.07 -4.97 16.69
C PHE A 240 7.78 -4.75 15.36
N MET A 241 9.02 -4.26 15.39
CA MET A 241 9.90 -4.13 14.22
C MET A 241 9.39 -3.17 13.14
N ALA A 242 8.38 -2.34 13.38
CA ALA A 242 8.03 -1.28 12.44
C ALA A 242 9.19 -0.27 12.31
N ILE A 243 9.22 0.45 11.19
CA ILE A 243 10.19 1.52 10.93
C ILE A 243 9.53 2.84 11.30
N LEU A 244 10.24 3.64 12.08
CA LEU A 244 9.93 5.04 12.25
C LEU A 244 10.38 5.82 11.01
N ALA A 245 9.47 6.42 10.28
CA ALA A 245 9.81 7.27 9.14
C ALA A 245 10.01 8.72 9.56
N TYR A 246 9.20 9.20 10.51
CA TYR A 246 9.22 10.59 10.93
C TYR A 246 8.55 10.76 12.31
N VAL A 247 9.03 11.71 13.09
CA VAL A 247 8.38 12.23 14.30
C VAL A 247 7.96 13.65 14.00
N ASN A 248 6.70 14.00 14.26
CA ASN A 248 6.22 15.35 14.00
C ASN A 248 6.94 16.39 14.86
N PHE A 249 6.80 17.66 14.47
CA PHE A 249 7.47 18.78 15.16
C PHE A 249 7.04 18.92 16.63
N GLU A 250 5.77 18.64 16.93
CA GLU A 250 5.20 18.67 18.28
C GLU A 250 5.61 17.45 19.13
N LYS A 251 6.23 16.45 18.50
CA LYS A 251 6.73 15.18 19.06
C LYS A 251 5.68 14.25 19.65
N ASP A 252 4.41 14.52 19.43
CA ASP A 252 3.27 13.71 19.86
C ASP A 252 2.71 12.79 18.76
N GLY A 253 3.26 12.87 17.53
CA GLY A 253 2.83 12.09 16.38
C GLY A 253 3.97 11.32 15.70
N TYR A 254 3.74 10.02 15.45
CA TYR A 254 4.74 9.11 14.89
C TYR A 254 4.29 8.56 13.55
N LEU A 255 5.01 8.87 12.48
CA LEU A 255 4.81 8.20 11.20
C LEU A 255 5.59 6.89 11.19
N SER A 256 4.92 5.78 11.47
CA SER A 256 5.52 4.44 11.41
C SER A 256 4.90 3.57 10.33
N SER A 257 5.69 2.66 9.79
CA SER A 257 5.26 1.71 8.76
C SER A 257 6.21 0.52 8.68
N TYR A 258 5.79 -0.53 7.98
CA TYR A 258 6.69 -1.60 7.58
C TYR A 258 7.25 -1.31 6.18
N ALA A 259 8.58 -1.32 6.05
CA ALA A 259 9.20 -1.42 4.72
C ALA A 259 8.94 -2.80 4.13
N SER A 260 9.14 -2.93 2.82
CA SER A 260 9.21 -4.24 2.17
C SER A 260 10.38 -5.03 2.80
N ASP A 261 10.08 -5.97 3.67
CA ASP A 261 11.07 -6.81 4.37
C ASP A 261 10.64 -8.27 4.18
N PRO A 262 11.18 -8.96 3.15
CA PRO A 262 10.68 -10.28 2.75
C PRO A 262 10.80 -11.33 3.86
N VAL A 263 11.86 -11.26 4.67
CA VAL A 263 12.09 -12.15 5.80
C VAL A 263 11.07 -11.90 6.91
N LEU A 264 10.83 -10.63 7.25
CA LEU A 264 9.82 -10.27 8.25
C LEU A 264 8.41 -10.69 7.78
N ALA A 265 8.10 -10.55 6.49
CA ALA A 265 6.84 -10.99 5.90
C ALA A 265 6.68 -12.53 5.94
N LEU A 266 7.75 -13.29 5.72
CA LEU A 266 7.75 -14.75 5.91
C LEU A 266 7.56 -15.13 7.40
N GLY A 267 8.18 -14.38 8.32
CA GLY A 267 7.95 -14.52 9.76
C GLY A 267 6.49 -14.25 10.12
N ALA A 268 5.88 -13.20 9.55
CA ALA A 268 4.47 -12.89 9.72
C ALA A 268 3.56 -13.99 9.17
N MET A 269 3.90 -14.58 8.01
CA MET A 269 3.19 -15.76 7.49
C MET A 269 3.27 -16.92 8.48
N LYS A 270 4.44 -17.17 9.08
CA LYS A 270 4.57 -18.18 10.13
C LYS A 270 3.68 -17.88 11.34
N VAL A 271 3.57 -16.64 11.78
CA VAL A 271 2.63 -16.22 12.84
C VAL A 271 1.18 -16.56 12.46
N TRP A 272 0.76 -16.38 11.22
CA TRP A 272 -0.63 -16.70 10.82
C TRP A 272 -0.96 -18.19 10.90
N TYR A 273 0.01 -19.07 10.66
CA TYR A 273 -0.22 -20.51 10.46
C TYR A 273 0.37 -21.43 11.54
N THR A 274 1.10 -20.90 12.54
CA THR A 274 1.69 -21.80 13.55
C THR A 274 0.63 -22.45 14.46
N ILE A 275 -0.51 -21.79 14.64
CA ILE A 275 -1.66 -22.35 15.35
C ILE A 275 -2.81 -22.54 14.37
N GLU A 276 -3.43 -23.71 14.43
CA GLU A 276 -4.71 -23.96 13.76
C GLU A 276 -5.75 -22.90 14.16
N ASP A 277 -6.40 -22.29 13.15
CA ASP A 277 -7.32 -21.17 13.31
C ASP A 277 -6.76 -19.95 14.06
N GLY A 278 -5.44 -19.82 14.24
CA GLY A 278 -4.83 -18.72 14.99
C GLY A 278 -5.19 -17.34 14.44
N LEU A 279 -5.16 -17.21 13.10
CA LEU A 279 -5.58 -16.00 12.40
C LEU A 279 -7.03 -15.60 12.71
N ALA A 280 -7.97 -16.54 12.64
CA ALA A 280 -9.39 -16.27 12.87
C ALA A 280 -9.73 -16.12 14.36
N LYS A 281 -9.02 -16.83 15.25
CA LYS A 281 -9.30 -16.87 16.69
C LYS A 281 -8.69 -15.71 17.46
N TYR A 282 -7.48 -15.30 17.12
CA TYR A 282 -6.71 -14.32 17.92
C TYR A 282 -6.41 -13.03 17.15
N ILE A 283 -5.91 -13.14 15.92
CA ILE A 283 -5.38 -11.99 15.18
C ILE A 283 -6.50 -11.09 14.62
N LEU A 284 -7.42 -11.65 13.83
CA LEU A 284 -8.48 -10.88 13.15
C LEU A 284 -9.44 -10.16 14.11
N PRO A 285 -9.90 -10.76 15.23
CA PRO A 285 -10.73 -10.03 16.19
C PRO A 285 -10.05 -8.78 16.75
N GLN A 286 -8.73 -8.82 16.93
CA GLN A 286 -7.96 -7.73 17.50
C GLN A 286 -7.63 -6.66 16.47
N LEU A 287 -7.36 -7.06 15.22
CA LEU A 287 -7.30 -6.11 14.11
C LEU A 287 -8.63 -5.35 13.97
N ARG A 288 -9.77 -6.04 14.13
CA ARG A 288 -11.08 -5.38 14.11
C ARG A 288 -11.24 -4.36 15.22
N LYS A 289 -10.80 -4.68 16.44
CA LYS A 289 -10.81 -3.73 17.56
C LYS A 289 -10.00 -2.48 17.21
N LEU A 290 -8.77 -2.64 16.73
CA LEU A 290 -7.91 -1.51 16.36
C LEU A 290 -8.46 -0.64 15.23
N ILE A 291 -9.22 -1.23 14.30
CA ILE A 291 -9.90 -0.47 13.23
C ILE A 291 -11.08 0.32 13.80
N LEU A 292 -11.86 -0.28 14.71
CA LEU A 292 -12.97 0.40 15.38
C LEU A 292 -12.48 1.53 16.30
N ASP A 293 -11.31 1.36 16.90
CA ASP A 293 -10.63 2.37 17.73
C ASP A 293 -9.89 3.43 16.88
N GLU A 294 -10.05 3.43 15.56
CA GLU A 294 -9.38 4.33 14.62
C GLU A 294 -7.84 4.39 14.81
N ALA A 295 -7.23 3.27 15.19
CA ALA A 295 -5.79 3.18 15.43
C ALA A 295 -4.98 2.87 14.15
N VAL A 296 -5.63 2.35 13.10
CA VAL A 296 -4.98 1.88 11.86
C VAL A 296 -5.61 2.53 10.63
N ASP A 297 -4.77 3.09 9.77
CA ASP A 297 -5.17 3.54 8.44
C ASP A 297 -5.21 2.34 7.49
N THR A 298 -6.43 1.94 7.12
CA THR A 298 -6.65 0.77 6.25
C THR A 298 -6.71 1.12 4.76
N GLY A 299 -6.71 2.40 4.39
CA GLY A 299 -7.00 2.90 3.03
C GLY A 299 -8.45 2.66 2.56
N GLY A 300 -8.99 1.49 2.87
CA GLY A 300 -10.37 1.07 2.70
C GLY A 300 -10.54 -0.38 3.15
N ILE A 301 -11.52 -0.66 4.01
CA ILE A 301 -11.78 -2.01 4.55
C ILE A 301 -11.92 -3.07 3.44
N GLY A 302 -12.54 -2.73 2.30
CA GLY A 302 -12.66 -3.66 1.17
C GLY A 302 -11.31 -4.04 0.58
N GLU A 303 -10.41 -3.06 0.38
CA GLU A 303 -9.05 -3.28 -0.13
C GLU A 303 -8.20 -4.05 0.87
N MET A 304 -8.33 -3.77 2.18
CA MET A 304 -7.68 -4.53 3.23
C MET A 304 -8.11 -6.00 3.20
N VAL A 305 -9.43 -6.28 3.16
CA VAL A 305 -9.93 -7.66 3.11
C VAL A 305 -9.52 -8.36 1.82
N ALA A 306 -9.51 -7.65 0.68
CA ALA A 306 -9.01 -8.19 -0.59
C ALA A 306 -7.52 -8.58 -0.50
N ARG A 307 -6.68 -7.76 0.13
CA ARG A 307 -5.27 -8.08 0.38
C ARG A 307 -5.12 -9.33 1.27
N ILE A 308 -5.91 -9.45 2.34
CA ILE A 308 -5.92 -10.66 3.19
C ILE A 308 -6.29 -11.89 2.36
N LEU A 309 -7.37 -11.82 1.58
CA LEU A 309 -7.83 -12.89 0.69
C LEU A 309 -6.75 -13.35 -0.31
N LEU A 310 -6.10 -12.39 -0.97
CA LEU A 310 -5.05 -12.67 -1.96
C LEU A 310 -3.82 -13.31 -1.33
N LEU A 311 -3.41 -12.86 -0.14
CA LEU A 311 -2.34 -13.50 0.63
C LEU A 311 -2.72 -14.92 1.03
N LEU A 312 -3.92 -15.16 1.55
CA LEU A 312 -4.38 -16.50 1.91
C LEU A 312 -4.41 -17.45 0.71
N ALA A 313 -4.83 -16.96 -0.46
CA ALA A 313 -4.81 -17.75 -1.70
C ALA A 313 -3.37 -18.09 -2.14
N MET A 314 -2.46 -17.11 -2.06
CA MET A 314 -1.05 -17.31 -2.37
C MET A 314 -0.40 -18.30 -1.39
N ASP A 315 -0.62 -18.12 -0.10
CA ASP A 315 -0.14 -19.00 0.96
C ASP A 315 -0.63 -20.43 0.76
N LYS A 316 -1.90 -20.63 0.36
CA LYS A 316 -2.45 -21.95 0.05
C LYS A 316 -1.72 -22.66 -1.10
N CYS A 317 -1.18 -21.91 -2.07
CA CYS A 317 -0.35 -22.49 -3.14
C CYS A 317 1.09 -22.76 -2.68
N ALA A 318 1.64 -21.90 -1.84
CA ALA A 318 3.04 -21.91 -1.41
C ALA A 318 3.29 -22.80 -0.17
N PHE A 319 2.26 -23.19 0.56
CA PHE A 319 2.34 -23.95 1.82
C PHE A 319 1.65 -25.32 1.70
N ASP A 320 2.31 -26.39 2.14
CA ASP A 320 1.79 -27.76 1.97
C ASP A 320 0.62 -28.09 2.91
N GLY A 321 0.40 -27.30 3.97
CA GLY A 321 -0.70 -27.48 4.92
C GLY A 321 -0.68 -28.81 5.68
N LYS A 322 0.39 -29.61 5.61
CA LYS A 322 0.42 -30.97 6.15
C LYS A 322 0.73 -31.01 7.64
N SER A 323 1.29 -29.94 8.22
CA SER A 323 1.46 -29.80 9.67
C SER A 323 1.70 -28.35 10.06
N TYR A 324 0.85 -27.80 10.94
CA TYR A 324 1.01 -26.47 11.54
C TYR A 324 2.32 -26.32 12.34
N LYS A 325 2.93 -27.44 12.75
CA LYS A 325 4.18 -27.46 13.54
C LYS A 325 5.43 -27.37 12.67
N SER A 326 5.42 -27.88 11.45
CA SER A 326 6.54 -27.78 10.51
C SER A 326 6.21 -26.77 9.43
N PHE A 327 6.63 -25.52 9.61
CA PHE A 327 6.50 -24.51 8.57
C PHE A 327 7.37 -24.92 7.35
N ASN A 328 6.73 -25.50 6.34
CA ASN A 328 7.37 -25.95 5.10
C ASN A 328 6.89 -25.09 3.94
N LEU A 329 7.72 -24.11 3.57
CA LEU A 329 7.53 -23.38 2.32
C LEU A 329 7.80 -24.35 1.16
N LYS A 330 6.78 -24.66 0.37
CA LYS A 330 6.85 -25.60 -0.77
C LYS A 330 7.57 -24.95 -1.96
N ALA A 331 7.31 -23.67 -2.20
CA ALA A 331 7.88 -22.92 -3.30
C ALA A 331 7.77 -21.41 -3.02
N GLN A 332 8.75 -20.65 -3.51
CA GLN A 332 8.72 -19.18 -3.45
C GLN A 332 7.93 -18.55 -4.62
N PHE A 333 7.89 -19.26 -5.74
CA PHE A 333 7.11 -18.90 -6.91
C PHE A 333 6.19 -20.07 -7.24
N VAL A 334 4.93 -19.79 -7.55
CA VAL A 334 3.95 -20.79 -7.95
C VAL A 334 3.48 -20.51 -9.38
N PRO A 335 3.02 -21.52 -10.12
CA PRO A 335 2.35 -21.29 -11.40
C PRO A 335 1.14 -20.37 -11.21
N VAL A 336 0.99 -19.38 -12.10
CA VAL A 336 -0.17 -18.47 -12.11
C VAL A 336 -1.47 -19.29 -12.20
N TYR A 337 -1.46 -20.37 -12.98
CA TYR A 337 -2.58 -21.30 -13.09
C TYR A 337 -3.00 -21.89 -11.73
N SER A 338 -2.05 -22.25 -10.86
CA SER A 338 -2.34 -22.80 -9.53
C SER A 338 -3.02 -21.78 -8.62
N PHE A 339 -2.57 -20.51 -8.68
CA PHE A 339 -3.19 -19.41 -7.94
C PHE A 339 -4.63 -19.16 -8.41
N LEU A 340 -4.84 -19.13 -9.72
CA LEU A 340 -6.18 -18.97 -10.31
C LEU A 340 -7.10 -20.17 -10.00
N ALA A 341 -6.56 -21.38 -9.91
CA ALA A 341 -7.30 -22.56 -9.49
C ALA A 341 -7.74 -22.49 -8.02
N VAL A 342 -6.90 -21.98 -7.12
CA VAL A 342 -7.29 -21.73 -5.71
C VAL A 342 -8.42 -20.70 -5.61
N LEU A 343 -8.39 -19.67 -6.47
CA LEU A 343 -9.49 -18.72 -6.61
C LEU A 343 -10.71 -19.27 -7.37
N GLN A 344 -10.67 -20.56 -7.78
CA GLN A 344 -11.70 -21.26 -8.57
C GLN A 344 -12.07 -20.59 -9.89
N VAL A 345 -11.13 -19.86 -10.49
CA VAL A 345 -11.34 -19.19 -11.78
C VAL A 345 -11.61 -20.19 -12.90
N CYS A 346 -10.97 -21.36 -12.85
CA CYS A 346 -11.09 -22.40 -13.87
C CYS A 346 -12.50 -23.05 -13.92
N GLU A 347 -13.30 -22.88 -12.86
CA GLU A 347 -14.65 -23.43 -12.72
C GLU A 347 -15.75 -22.40 -13.05
N LEU A 348 -15.38 -21.14 -13.37
CA LEU A 348 -16.34 -20.05 -13.55
C LEU A 348 -17.08 -20.12 -14.89
N GLU A 349 -18.35 -19.68 -14.86
CA GLU A 349 -19.13 -19.48 -16.08
C GLU A 349 -18.88 -18.09 -16.72
N PRO A 350 -18.69 -18.01 -18.05
CA PRO A 350 -18.61 -16.74 -18.76
C PRO A 350 -19.97 -16.05 -18.94
N ILE A 351 -20.06 -14.79 -18.55
CA ILE A 351 -21.20 -13.88 -18.74
C ILE A 351 -20.79 -12.75 -19.69
N SER A 352 -21.67 -12.41 -20.64
CA SER A 352 -21.47 -11.34 -21.62
C SER A 352 -22.23 -10.07 -21.25
N SER A 353 -21.71 -8.92 -21.69
CA SER A 353 -22.41 -7.63 -21.66
C SER A 353 -23.67 -7.57 -22.55
N LYS A 354 -23.79 -8.45 -23.55
CA LYS A 354 -24.91 -8.52 -24.49
C LYS A 354 -25.55 -9.91 -24.45
N LYS A 355 -26.88 -10.01 -24.62
CA LYS A 355 -27.57 -11.31 -24.78
C LYS A 355 -26.96 -12.05 -25.97
N THR A 356 -26.18 -13.10 -25.71
CA THR A 356 -25.55 -13.94 -26.73
C THR A 356 -26.30 -15.25 -26.91
N ALA A 357 -26.57 -15.62 -28.16
CA ALA A 357 -27.13 -16.92 -28.52
C ALA A 357 -26.21 -18.09 -28.10
N GLY A 358 -26.78 -19.28 -27.86
CA GLY A 358 -26.09 -20.44 -27.29
C GLY A 358 -24.82 -20.89 -28.04
N SER A 359 -24.82 -20.87 -29.38
CA SER A 359 -23.66 -21.22 -30.20
C SER A 359 -22.47 -20.27 -30.01
N LYS A 360 -22.73 -19.00 -29.69
CA LYS A 360 -21.70 -17.98 -29.42
C LYS A 360 -21.10 -18.13 -28.02
N LYS A 361 -21.87 -18.65 -27.03
CA LYS A 361 -21.37 -18.97 -25.68
C LYS A 361 -20.28 -20.05 -25.72
N MET A 362 -20.50 -21.12 -26.51
CA MET A 362 -19.55 -22.23 -26.63
C MET A 362 -18.24 -21.82 -27.32
N LYS A 363 -18.31 -21.00 -28.36
CA LYS A 363 -17.11 -20.41 -29.01
C LYS A 363 -16.30 -19.56 -28.04
N ASN A 364 -16.96 -18.71 -27.25
CA ASN A 364 -16.29 -17.83 -26.28
C ASN A 364 -15.63 -18.62 -25.13
N LEU A 365 -16.23 -19.73 -24.70
CA LEU A 365 -15.62 -20.62 -23.72
C LEU A 365 -14.33 -21.26 -24.26
N SER A 366 -14.29 -21.65 -25.54
CA SER A 366 -13.06 -22.14 -26.18
C SER A 366 -11.98 -21.06 -26.26
N ILE A 367 -12.35 -19.82 -26.61
CA ILE A 367 -11.42 -18.68 -26.61
C ILE A 367 -10.88 -18.42 -25.20
N PHE A 368 -11.74 -18.47 -24.18
CA PHE A 368 -11.33 -18.33 -22.79
C PHE A 368 -10.35 -19.42 -22.37
N LYS A 369 -10.64 -20.70 -22.67
CA LYS A 369 -9.75 -21.83 -22.37
C LYS A 369 -8.39 -21.71 -23.07
N SER A 370 -8.37 -21.23 -24.32
CA SER A 370 -7.13 -20.96 -25.03
C SER A 370 -6.35 -19.79 -24.38
N TRP A 371 -7.05 -18.73 -23.98
CA TRP A 371 -6.44 -17.57 -23.34
C TRP A 371 -5.87 -17.91 -21.95
N ILE A 372 -6.60 -18.64 -21.11
CA ILE A 372 -6.10 -19.05 -19.78
C ILE A 372 -4.87 -19.97 -19.89
N TYR A 373 -4.84 -20.84 -20.91
CA TYR A 373 -3.73 -21.76 -21.14
C TYR A 373 -2.42 -21.05 -21.51
N ARG A 374 -2.48 -19.82 -22.04
CA ARG A 374 -1.27 -19.01 -22.29
C ARG A 374 -0.51 -18.64 -21.00
N TRP A 375 -1.17 -18.72 -19.85
CA TRP A 375 -0.57 -18.43 -18.55
C TRP A 375 0.00 -19.69 -17.85
N LYS A 376 0.04 -20.84 -18.53
CA LYS A 376 0.45 -22.12 -17.92
C LYS A 376 1.89 -22.12 -17.40
N ASP A 377 2.81 -21.49 -18.15
CA ASP A 377 4.25 -21.44 -17.84
C ASP A 377 4.61 -20.17 -17.06
N TRP A 378 3.63 -19.31 -16.79
CA TRP A 378 3.85 -18.11 -15.99
C TRP A 378 3.87 -18.43 -14.52
N ARG A 379 4.74 -17.74 -13.78
CA ARG A 379 4.92 -17.88 -12.35
C ARG A 379 4.74 -16.54 -11.63
N MET A 380 4.40 -16.61 -10.35
CA MET A 380 4.21 -15.46 -9.47
C MET A 380 4.50 -15.85 -8.02
N GLY A 381 4.79 -14.87 -7.17
CA GLY A 381 5.02 -15.13 -5.75
C GLY A 381 5.07 -13.83 -4.95
N PHE A 382 4.28 -13.76 -3.88
CA PHE A 382 4.28 -12.64 -2.96
C PHE A 382 3.92 -13.06 -1.54
N THR A 383 4.46 -12.37 -0.54
CA THR A 383 4.22 -12.61 0.89
C THR A 383 3.61 -11.40 1.59
N HIS A 384 3.67 -10.23 0.95
CA HIS A 384 3.18 -8.97 1.49
C HIS A 384 2.84 -7.98 0.37
N PHE A 385 2.17 -6.88 0.76
CA PHE A 385 1.84 -5.75 -0.09
C PHE A 385 2.68 -4.52 0.27
N VAL A 386 3.02 -3.72 -0.76
CA VAL A 386 3.83 -2.49 -0.62
C VAL A 386 3.10 -1.31 -1.25
N GLN A 387 3.01 -0.20 -0.52
CA GLN A 387 2.43 1.04 -1.02
C GLN A 387 3.35 1.71 -2.05
N LEU A 388 2.93 1.72 -3.31
CA LEU A 388 3.61 2.43 -4.39
C LEU A 388 3.37 3.94 -4.26
N GLN A 389 4.43 4.72 -4.46
CA GLN A 389 4.39 6.19 -4.42
C GLN A 389 4.21 6.82 -5.81
N VAL A 390 4.57 6.08 -6.85
CA VAL A 390 4.52 6.51 -8.24
C VAL A 390 3.87 5.43 -9.09
N GLU A 391 3.44 5.81 -10.30
CA GLU A 391 2.90 4.85 -11.28
C GLU A 391 3.96 3.77 -11.60
N PRO A 392 3.65 2.46 -11.49
CA PRO A 392 4.62 1.41 -11.72
C PRO A 392 4.96 1.26 -13.21
N ASN A 393 6.19 0.83 -13.48
CA ASN A 393 6.72 0.44 -14.78
C ASN A 393 7.24 -1.03 -14.72
N GLU A 394 7.86 -1.53 -15.80
CA GLU A 394 8.39 -2.90 -15.81
C GLU A 394 9.48 -3.12 -14.75
N ASP A 395 10.34 -2.14 -14.48
CA ASP A 395 11.34 -2.20 -13.40
C ASP A 395 10.67 -2.39 -12.03
N THR A 396 9.55 -1.70 -11.81
CA THR A 396 8.76 -1.86 -10.60
C THR A 396 8.24 -3.29 -10.45
N LEU A 397 7.84 -3.94 -11.54
CA LEU A 397 7.39 -5.34 -11.50
C LEU A 397 8.53 -6.29 -11.12
N TRP A 398 9.73 -6.09 -11.67
CA TRP A 398 10.91 -6.89 -11.30
C TRP A 398 11.34 -6.67 -9.86
N TYR A 399 11.32 -5.43 -9.38
CA TYR A 399 11.55 -5.09 -7.98
C TYR A 399 10.56 -5.85 -7.06
N LEU A 400 9.26 -5.77 -7.36
CA LEU A 400 8.22 -6.44 -6.59
C LEU A 400 8.41 -7.97 -6.60
N LEU A 401 8.70 -8.58 -7.77
CA LEU A 401 8.99 -10.01 -7.86
C LEU A 401 10.21 -10.40 -7.03
N GLY A 402 11.31 -9.65 -7.16
CA GLY A 402 12.56 -9.89 -6.43
C GLY A 402 12.35 -9.92 -4.91
N ARG A 403 11.51 -9.02 -4.40
CA ARG A 403 11.16 -8.94 -2.97
C ARG A 403 10.00 -9.82 -2.54
N ARG A 404 9.38 -10.58 -3.45
CA ARG A 404 8.12 -11.32 -3.20
C ARG A 404 7.03 -10.41 -2.64
N ALA A 405 6.79 -9.30 -3.32
CA ALA A 405 5.79 -8.32 -2.96
C ALA A 405 4.73 -8.18 -4.05
N ALA A 406 3.53 -7.78 -3.63
CA ALA A 406 2.51 -7.19 -4.49
C ALA A 406 2.43 -5.68 -4.23
N GLY A 407 1.89 -4.93 -5.18
CA GLY A 407 1.80 -3.47 -5.10
C GLY A 407 0.40 -2.99 -4.74
N ILE A 408 0.33 -1.93 -3.94
CA ILE A 408 -0.85 -1.10 -3.72
C ILE A 408 -0.62 0.18 -4.52
N PHE A 409 -1.53 0.53 -5.42
CA PHE A 409 -1.41 1.75 -6.20
C PHE A 409 -1.49 3.00 -5.30
N PRO A 410 -0.94 4.16 -5.73
CA PRO A 410 -1.12 5.41 -5.03
C PRO A 410 -2.60 5.75 -4.81
N ARG A 411 -2.92 6.45 -3.71
CA ARG A 411 -4.29 6.95 -3.48
C ARG A 411 -4.74 7.82 -4.66
N ASN A 412 -6.00 7.70 -5.04
CA ASN A 412 -6.60 8.37 -6.21
C ASN A 412 -6.05 7.90 -7.57
N GLN A 413 -5.35 6.77 -7.63
CA GLN A 413 -5.06 6.10 -8.89
C GLN A 413 -6.38 5.77 -9.61
N ASN A 414 -6.38 5.97 -10.92
CA ASN A 414 -7.55 5.61 -11.72
C ASN A 414 -7.48 4.14 -12.11
N GLY A 415 -8.52 3.39 -11.74
CA GLY A 415 -8.91 2.15 -12.42
C GLY A 415 -8.52 0.84 -11.73
N ALA A 416 -7.32 0.73 -11.18
CA ALA A 416 -6.88 -0.43 -10.39
C ALA A 416 -6.32 0.04 -9.05
N ASP A 417 -6.56 -0.76 -8.00
CA ASP A 417 -6.13 -0.48 -6.63
C ASP A 417 -4.93 -1.34 -6.24
N LEU A 418 -4.85 -2.57 -6.77
CA LEU A 418 -3.72 -3.48 -6.52
C LEU A 418 -3.11 -3.99 -7.83
N ILE A 419 -1.82 -4.34 -7.76
CA ILE A 419 -1.06 -4.96 -8.85
C ILE A 419 -0.27 -6.16 -8.31
N ILE A 420 -0.34 -7.30 -9.00
CA ILE A 420 0.49 -8.46 -8.68
C ILE A 420 1.36 -8.77 -9.90
N PRO A 421 2.69 -8.72 -9.77
CA PRO A 421 3.57 -9.02 -10.89
C PRO A 421 3.65 -10.53 -11.14
N MET A 422 3.87 -10.90 -12.39
CA MET A 422 4.09 -12.27 -12.84
C MET A 422 5.17 -12.30 -13.92
N PHE A 423 5.87 -13.43 -14.04
CA PHE A 423 6.96 -13.58 -15.00
C PHE A 423 6.92 -14.93 -15.70
N CYS A 424 7.62 -15.03 -16.81
CA CYS A 424 7.86 -16.26 -17.54
C CYS A 424 9.32 -16.32 -17.96
N SER A 425 10.00 -17.42 -17.68
CA SER A 425 11.35 -17.66 -18.19
C SER A 425 11.31 -18.13 -19.64
N LYS A 426 12.33 -17.78 -20.44
CA LYS A 426 12.48 -18.28 -21.82
C LYS A 426 12.81 -19.78 -21.87
N SER A 427 13.44 -20.32 -20.82
CA SER A 427 13.72 -21.77 -20.70
C SER A 427 12.46 -22.62 -20.74
N ASP A 428 11.34 -22.06 -20.32
CA ASP A 428 10.08 -22.80 -20.15
C ASP A 428 9.21 -22.74 -21.42
N ASN A 429 9.54 -21.87 -22.38
CA ASN A 429 8.74 -21.56 -23.58
C ASN A 429 9.26 -22.19 -24.88
N ALA A 430 10.04 -23.27 -24.82
CA ALA A 430 10.66 -23.90 -26.00
C ALA A 430 9.68 -24.48 -27.06
N SER A 431 8.36 -24.27 -26.96
CA SER A 431 7.37 -24.83 -27.90
C SER A 431 6.53 -23.83 -28.68
N CYS A 432 6.55 -22.52 -28.41
CA CYS A 432 5.73 -21.58 -29.20
C CYS A 432 6.31 -20.16 -29.20
N MET A 433 7.12 -19.79 -30.20
CA MET A 433 7.14 -18.47 -30.88
C MET A 433 8.33 -18.39 -31.86
N GLU A 434 8.10 -17.83 -33.04
CA GLU A 434 9.12 -17.55 -34.06
C GLU A 434 10.17 -16.58 -33.51
N ILE A 435 11.44 -16.89 -33.80
CA ILE A 435 12.63 -16.24 -33.27
C ILE A 435 12.85 -14.92 -34.01
N ASP A 436 12.76 -13.80 -33.30
CA ASP A 436 13.37 -12.54 -33.72
C ASP A 436 14.82 -12.54 -33.23
N GLU A 437 15.77 -12.74 -34.16
CA GLU A 437 17.20 -12.99 -33.90
C GLU A 437 17.96 -11.81 -33.26
N THR A 438 17.26 -10.75 -32.86
CA THR A 438 17.86 -9.52 -32.30
C THR A 438 17.80 -9.43 -30.77
N ARG A 439 17.23 -10.41 -30.06
CA ARG A 439 17.10 -10.38 -28.59
C ARG A 439 17.93 -11.45 -27.91
N ASN A 440 18.99 -11.00 -27.22
CA ASN A 440 19.89 -11.80 -26.39
C ASN A 440 19.16 -12.86 -25.52
N ALA A 441 19.83 -14.00 -25.33
CA ALA A 441 19.30 -15.23 -24.74
C ALA A 441 18.85 -15.14 -23.25
N SER A 442 18.97 -13.98 -22.60
CA SER A 442 18.69 -13.75 -21.16
C SER A 442 17.33 -13.10 -20.83
N ASP A 443 16.49 -12.82 -21.82
CA ASP A 443 15.39 -11.86 -21.63
C ASP A 443 14.07 -12.53 -21.17
N GLY A 444 13.94 -12.84 -19.89
CA GLY A 444 12.66 -13.27 -19.29
C GLY A 444 11.56 -12.21 -19.45
N MET A 445 10.29 -12.64 -19.53
CA MET A 445 9.14 -11.74 -19.72
C MET A 445 8.46 -11.41 -18.40
N VAL A 446 7.88 -10.21 -18.30
CA VAL A 446 7.10 -9.76 -17.14
C VAL A 446 5.72 -9.23 -17.57
N SER A 447 4.72 -9.49 -16.73
CA SER A 447 3.35 -8.99 -16.87
C SER A 447 2.70 -8.85 -15.49
N MET A 448 1.41 -8.55 -15.41
CA MET A 448 0.72 -8.27 -14.17
C MET A 448 -0.75 -8.70 -14.13
N ILE A 449 -1.21 -8.93 -12.91
CA ILE A 449 -2.62 -8.99 -12.54
C ILE A 449 -3.03 -7.61 -12.04
N LEU A 450 -4.05 -7.01 -12.65
CA LEU A 450 -4.65 -5.74 -12.22
C LEU A 450 -5.94 -6.03 -11.44
N ILE A 451 -6.07 -5.44 -10.26
CA ILE A 451 -7.20 -5.70 -9.37
C ILE A 451 -7.88 -4.39 -9.00
N LEU A 452 -9.19 -4.33 -9.21
CA LEU A 452 -10.07 -3.23 -8.78
C LEU A 452 -10.98 -3.75 -7.68
N VAL A 453 -10.95 -3.09 -6.54
CA VAL A 453 -11.75 -3.40 -5.36
C VAL A 453 -12.81 -2.32 -5.20
N LYS A 454 -14.07 -2.71 -5.36
CA LYS A 454 -15.21 -1.83 -5.10
C LYS A 454 -15.67 -1.95 -3.66
N ASN A 455 -15.82 -0.78 -3.06
CA ASN A 455 -16.42 -0.62 -1.76
C ASN A 455 -17.95 -0.53 -1.90
N ARG A 456 -18.69 -0.92 -0.85
CA ARG A 456 -20.17 -1.01 -0.84
C ARG A 456 -20.86 0.30 -1.20
N PHE A 457 -20.22 1.44 -0.93
CA PHE A 457 -20.74 2.77 -1.20
C PHE A 457 -19.71 3.66 -1.91
N PRO A 458 -20.14 4.43 -2.92
CA PRO A 458 -21.46 4.35 -3.57
C PRO A 458 -21.61 3.02 -4.35
N THR A 459 -22.86 2.52 -4.48
CA THR A 459 -23.18 1.35 -5.32
C THR A 459 -22.64 1.53 -6.73
N ASP A 460 -22.00 0.50 -7.32
CA ASP A 460 -21.32 0.63 -8.61
C ASP A 460 -22.31 0.78 -9.77
N SER A 461 -22.76 2.02 -10.01
CA SER A 461 -23.56 2.40 -11.18
C SER A 461 -22.79 2.24 -12.49
N GLU A 462 -21.48 2.01 -12.43
CA GLU A 462 -20.56 1.95 -13.57
C GLU A 462 -19.89 0.57 -13.72
N PHE A 463 -20.49 -0.51 -13.20
CA PHE A 463 -19.92 -1.87 -13.23
C PHE A 463 -19.31 -2.26 -14.58
N ASN A 464 -20.06 -2.09 -15.68
CA ASN A 464 -19.57 -2.42 -17.02
C ASN A 464 -18.29 -1.65 -17.39
N GLU A 465 -18.19 -0.40 -16.99
CA GLU A 465 -17.01 0.44 -17.22
C GLU A 465 -15.84 0.03 -16.31
N SER A 466 -16.14 -0.33 -15.05
CA SER A 466 -15.21 -0.88 -14.07
C SER A 466 -14.50 -2.14 -14.60
N VAL A 467 -15.27 -3.12 -15.09
CA VAL A 467 -14.73 -4.43 -15.53
C VAL A 467 -14.12 -4.44 -16.93
N THR A 468 -14.35 -3.40 -17.73
CA THR A 468 -13.78 -3.26 -19.09
C THR A 468 -12.69 -2.20 -19.14
N ARG A 469 -13.10 -0.93 -19.17
CA ARG A 469 -12.26 0.22 -19.44
C ARG A 469 -11.31 0.49 -18.28
N LYS A 470 -11.82 0.52 -17.04
CA LYS A 470 -11.06 0.95 -15.87
C LYS A 470 -9.90 0.00 -15.54
N LEU A 471 -10.07 -1.30 -15.79
CA LEU A 471 -9.03 -2.31 -15.63
C LEU A 471 -8.16 -2.53 -16.89
N SER A 472 -8.28 -1.70 -17.92
CA SER A 472 -7.40 -1.79 -19.09
C SER A 472 -6.03 -1.13 -18.81
N PRO A 473 -4.91 -1.67 -19.29
CA PRO A 473 -3.59 -1.06 -19.09
C PRO A 473 -3.54 0.40 -19.57
N LYS A 474 -4.21 0.72 -20.68
CA LYS A 474 -4.31 2.09 -21.21
C LYS A 474 -4.99 3.09 -20.27
N TYR A 475 -5.96 2.63 -19.48
CA TYR A 475 -6.68 3.48 -18.53
C TYR A 475 -5.93 3.60 -17.20
N VAL A 476 -5.38 2.48 -16.73
CA VAL A 476 -4.61 2.41 -15.49
C VAL A 476 -3.34 3.25 -15.61
N PHE A 477 -2.61 3.15 -16.71
CA PHE A 477 -1.36 3.89 -16.93
C PHE A 477 -1.63 5.10 -17.83
N LYS A 478 -1.77 6.30 -17.24
CA LYS A 478 -2.15 7.51 -18.00
C LYS A 478 -0.91 8.23 -18.51
N SER A 479 -0.94 8.64 -19.79
CA SER A 479 0.02 9.63 -20.30
C SER A 479 -0.24 10.98 -19.64
N LYS A 480 0.82 11.60 -19.10
CA LYS A 480 0.83 13.01 -18.69
C LYS A 480 0.67 13.90 -19.92
N THR A 481 -0.52 13.97 -20.50
CA THR A 481 -0.81 14.98 -21.53
C THR A 481 -0.94 16.32 -20.83
N LYS A 482 0.15 17.11 -20.83
CA LYS A 482 0.10 18.53 -20.51
C LYS A 482 -1.05 19.13 -21.33
N LYS A 483 -2.07 19.68 -20.66
CA LYS A 483 -3.10 20.52 -21.30
C LYS A 483 -2.38 21.68 -21.96
N ARG A 484 -2.04 21.51 -23.24
CA ARG A 484 -1.50 22.57 -24.07
C ARG A 484 -2.66 23.55 -24.26
N ASN A 485 -2.68 24.61 -23.45
CA ASN A 485 -3.65 25.70 -23.60
C ASN A 485 -3.65 26.15 -25.06
N LYS A 486 -4.73 25.83 -25.78
CA LYS A 486 -4.92 26.18 -27.20
C LYS A 486 -4.98 27.70 -27.44
N ASN A 487 -4.87 28.54 -26.41
CA ASN A 487 -4.91 30.00 -26.52
C ASN A 487 -3.55 30.71 -26.61
N LYS A 488 -2.43 29.99 -26.72
CA LYS A 488 -1.10 30.63 -26.95
C LYS A 488 -0.46 30.25 -28.29
N LYS A 489 -1.27 29.95 -29.30
CA LYS A 489 -0.83 29.78 -30.70
C LYS A 489 -1.21 30.97 -31.58
N ARG A 490 -1.05 32.18 -31.05
CA ARG A 490 -0.97 33.44 -31.81
C ARG A 490 -0.08 34.37 -30.97
N LYS A 491 1.06 34.77 -31.54
CA LYS A 491 2.14 35.59 -30.96
C LYS A 491 3.25 34.84 -30.21
N ALA A 492 4.08 34.11 -30.95
CA ALA A 492 5.52 34.00 -30.71
C ALA A 492 6.17 33.38 -31.95
N ALA A 493 6.15 34.12 -33.06
CA ALA A 493 7.02 33.87 -34.20
C ALA A 493 8.19 34.85 -34.08
N LYS A 494 9.28 34.43 -33.41
CA LYS A 494 10.68 34.84 -33.65
C LYS A 494 11.58 34.41 -32.48
N LYS A 495 12.62 33.65 -32.82
CA LYS A 495 13.84 33.30 -32.04
C LYS A 495 13.54 32.52 -30.75
N THR A 496 14.15 31.37 -30.45
CA THR A 496 15.56 31.01 -30.55
C THR A 496 15.67 29.47 -30.53
N VAL A 497 16.69 28.92 -31.18
CA VAL A 497 17.03 27.50 -31.18
C VAL A 497 17.49 27.10 -29.77
N ALA A 498 16.72 26.25 -29.11
CA ALA A 498 17.17 25.45 -27.98
C ALA A 498 16.44 24.10 -28.05
N GLN A 499 17.22 23.02 -28.22
CA GLN A 499 16.73 21.65 -28.15
C GLN A 499 16.09 21.41 -26.77
N PRO A 500 14.86 20.86 -26.69
CA PRO A 500 14.38 20.29 -25.45
C PRO A 500 15.03 18.92 -25.26
N SER A 501 15.91 18.83 -24.27
CA SER A 501 16.45 17.58 -23.74
C SER A 501 15.36 16.78 -23.01
N THR A 502 15.51 15.46 -23.03
CA THR A 502 14.69 14.39 -22.41
C THR A 502 13.31 14.14 -23.04
N SER A 503 13.26 13.17 -23.95
CA SER A 503 12.03 12.47 -24.31
C SER A 503 11.57 11.63 -23.10
N GLU A 504 10.49 12.01 -22.44
CA GLU A 504 9.77 11.12 -21.52
C GLU A 504 9.32 9.89 -22.32
N GLN A 505 10.04 8.78 -22.21
CA GLN A 505 9.66 7.50 -22.82
C GLN A 505 8.30 7.07 -22.24
N GLU A 506 7.32 6.80 -23.10
CA GLU A 506 6.00 6.36 -22.62
C GLU A 506 6.12 5.03 -21.85
N ASN A 507 5.44 4.91 -20.71
CA ASN A 507 5.45 3.71 -19.86
C ASN A 507 5.04 2.45 -20.68
N PRO A 508 5.92 1.45 -20.85
CA PRO A 508 5.65 0.25 -21.65
C PRO A 508 4.43 -0.55 -21.17
N LEU A 509 4.14 -0.53 -19.86
CA LEU A 509 2.98 -1.21 -19.29
C LEU A 509 1.66 -0.73 -19.89
N ARG A 510 1.59 0.54 -20.29
CA ARG A 510 0.43 1.14 -20.95
C ARG A 510 0.12 0.51 -22.31
N MET A 511 1.17 0.03 -23.00
CA MET A 511 1.06 -0.53 -24.34
C MET A 511 0.67 -2.01 -24.34
N LYS A 512 0.68 -2.68 -23.17
CA LYS A 512 0.23 -4.07 -23.07
C LYS A 512 -1.24 -4.20 -23.48
N SER A 513 -1.52 -5.23 -24.27
CA SER A 513 -2.89 -5.59 -24.66
C SER A 513 -3.68 -6.06 -23.44
N VAL A 514 -5.00 -5.89 -23.44
CA VAL A 514 -5.90 -6.51 -22.45
C VAL A 514 -5.84 -8.04 -22.47
N GLN A 515 -5.29 -8.63 -23.53
CA GLN A 515 -5.04 -10.08 -23.63
C GLN A 515 -3.75 -10.51 -22.94
N ASP A 516 -2.82 -9.58 -22.69
CA ASP A 516 -1.52 -9.87 -22.10
C ASP A 516 -1.46 -9.42 -20.63
N VAL A 517 -2.61 -9.26 -19.98
CA VAL A 517 -2.78 -8.98 -18.55
C VAL A 517 -3.95 -9.78 -17.99
N ILE A 518 -3.92 -10.12 -16.70
CA ILE A 518 -5.06 -10.70 -16.00
C ILE A 518 -5.79 -9.58 -15.26
N ARG A 519 -7.13 -9.57 -15.31
CA ARG A 519 -7.96 -8.54 -14.67
C ARG A 519 -8.88 -9.20 -13.65
N ILE A 520 -8.89 -8.65 -12.43
CA ILE A 520 -9.74 -9.09 -11.33
C ILE A 520 -10.56 -7.90 -10.84
N TYR A 521 -11.86 -8.12 -10.68
CA TYR A 521 -12.79 -7.19 -10.07
C TYR A 521 -13.34 -7.84 -8.80
N VAL A 522 -13.28 -7.11 -7.69
CA VAL A 522 -13.70 -7.59 -6.36
C VAL A 522 -14.72 -6.62 -5.79
N ASN A 523 -15.92 -7.10 -5.49
CA ASN A 523 -16.97 -6.36 -4.79
C ASN A 523 -17.58 -7.22 -3.68
N LEU A 524 -16.91 -7.31 -2.54
CA LEU A 524 -17.24 -8.26 -1.47
C LEU A 524 -18.56 -7.98 -0.74
N GLY A 525 -19.15 -6.79 -0.93
CA GLY A 525 -20.36 -6.34 -0.23
C GLY A 525 -21.63 -6.35 -1.10
N GLU A 526 -21.56 -6.85 -2.34
CA GLU A 526 -22.70 -6.90 -3.25
C GLU A 526 -23.67 -8.03 -2.89
N LYS A 527 -24.98 -7.81 -3.07
CA LYS A 527 -25.95 -8.90 -2.96
C LYS A 527 -25.88 -9.73 -4.24
N THR A 528 -25.75 -11.04 -4.08
CA THR A 528 -25.73 -11.97 -5.21
C THR A 528 -27.11 -12.00 -5.88
N THR A 529 -27.13 -11.92 -7.20
CA THR A 529 -28.35 -12.07 -8.01
C THR A 529 -28.11 -13.06 -9.14
N PRO A 530 -29.15 -13.60 -9.80
CA PRO A 530 -28.96 -14.44 -10.99
C PRO A 530 -28.21 -13.74 -12.14
N ARG A 531 -28.20 -12.40 -12.17
CA ARG A 531 -27.48 -11.60 -13.17
C ARG A 531 -26.05 -11.26 -12.75
N THR A 532 -25.80 -11.20 -11.44
CA THR A 532 -24.50 -10.94 -10.81
C THR A 532 -24.25 -12.02 -9.75
N PRO A 533 -23.87 -13.24 -10.17
CA PRO A 533 -23.62 -14.32 -9.22
C PRO A 533 -22.41 -14.01 -8.34
N ALA A 534 -22.22 -14.80 -7.29
CA ALA A 534 -21.10 -14.69 -6.35
C ALA A 534 -19.72 -14.60 -7.03
N LYS A 535 -19.56 -15.31 -8.16
CA LYS A 535 -18.35 -15.29 -8.97
C LYS A 535 -18.66 -15.63 -10.42
N PHE A 536 -18.00 -14.96 -11.37
CA PHE A 536 -18.18 -15.17 -12.81
C PHE A 536 -17.05 -14.57 -13.63
N ILE A 537 -16.96 -14.96 -14.91
CA ILE A 537 -16.05 -14.32 -15.87
C ILE A 537 -16.85 -13.33 -16.71
N TYR A 538 -16.50 -12.06 -16.64
CA TYR A 538 -17.00 -11.06 -17.57
C TYR A 538 -16.09 -11.00 -18.81
N TYR A 539 -16.67 -10.91 -20.01
CA TYR A 539 -15.92 -10.72 -21.24
C TYR A 539 -16.52 -9.68 -22.18
N ALA A 540 -15.66 -8.93 -22.87
CA ALA A 540 -16.03 -7.93 -23.86
C ALA A 540 -15.10 -7.97 -25.07
N SER A 541 -15.61 -7.59 -26.24
CA SER A 541 -14.78 -7.36 -27.43
C SER A 541 -13.97 -6.09 -27.25
N ILE A 542 -12.70 -6.12 -27.66
CA ILE A 542 -11.83 -4.94 -27.65
C ILE A 542 -12.45 -3.77 -28.44
N ALA A 543 -13.20 -4.03 -29.52
CA ALA A 543 -13.90 -2.99 -30.26
C ALA A 543 -15.04 -2.34 -29.45
N ASP A 544 -15.75 -3.12 -28.63
CA ASP A 544 -16.78 -2.61 -27.72
C ASP A 544 -16.14 -1.81 -26.56
N GLU A 545 -14.91 -2.15 -26.14
CA GLU A 545 -14.14 -1.37 -25.14
C GLU A 545 -13.77 0.04 -25.68
N TYR A 546 -13.51 0.18 -26.99
CA TYR A 546 -13.25 1.47 -27.64
C TYR A 546 -14.51 2.23 -28.08
N ALA A 547 -15.62 1.56 -28.38
CA ALA A 547 -16.87 2.23 -28.79
C ALA A 547 -17.48 3.10 -27.68
N ASN A 548 -17.24 2.75 -26.41
CA ASN A 548 -17.62 3.56 -25.24
C ASN A 548 -16.65 4.74 -24.96
N SER A 549 -15.72 5.06 -25.87
CA SER A 549 -14.69 6.10 -25.67
C SER A 549 -15.04 7.49 -26.24
N GLY A 550 -16.17 7.66 -26.94
CA GLY A 550 -16.64 8.97 -27.42
C GLY A 550 -15.71 9.69 -28.40
N TYR A 551 -14.84 8.97 -29.12
CA TYR A 551 -13.96 9.54 -30.15
C TYR A 551 -14.56 9.40 -31.56
N ASP A 552 -14.40 10.45 -32.37
CA ASP A 552 -14.95 10.62 -33.73
C ASP A 552 -14.81 9.39 -34.63
N SER A 553 -15.94 8.99 -35.20
CA SER A 553 -16.19 7.74 -35.92
C SER A 553 -15.75 7.72 -37.38
N GLU A 554 -14.80 8.55 -37.82
CA GLU A 554 -14.52 8.71 -39.26
C GLU A 554 -13.22 8.06 -39.77
N ARG A 555 -12.42 7.38 -38.94
CA ARG A 555 -11.14 6.77 -39.40
C ARG A 555 -11.01 5.24 -39.31
N THR A 556 -12.09 4.51 -39.11
CA THR A 556 -12.06 3.06 -38.84
C THR A 556 -12.94 2.22 -39.77
N LYS A 557 -12.97 2.53 -41.07
CA LYS A 557 -13.67 1.67 -42.05
C LYS A 557 -12.77 0.76 -42.89
N GLU A 558 -11.44 0.91 -42.82
CA GLU A 558 -10.53 0.17 -43.71
C GLU A 558 -9.64 -0.88 -43.03
N CYS A 559 -9.63 -0.97 -41.70
CA CYS A 559 -8.82 -1.94 -40.94
C CYS A 559 -9.65 -3.14 -40.38
N VAL A 560 -10.87 -3.36 -40.90
CA VAL A 560 -11.87 -4.26 -40.27
C VAL A 560 -11.89 -5.67 -40.86
N ARG A 561 -11.07 -6.02 -41.87
CA ARG A 561 -11.20 -7.32 -42.54
C ARG A 561 -10.34 -8.48 -42.03
N GLU A 562 -9.45 -8.30 -41.06
CA GLU A 562 -8.59 -9.40 -40.57
C GLU A 562 -8.33 -9.44 -39.04
N GLN A 563 -9.23 -8.89 -38.23
CA GLN A 563 -9.17 -9.09 -36.77
C GLN A 563 -10.19 -10.15 -36.34
N THR A 564 -9.73 -11.38 -36.13
CA THR A 564 -10.39 -12.31 -35.20
C THR A 564 -10.68 -11.55 -33.92
N ALA A 565 -11.96 -11.46 -33.53
CA ALA A 565 -12.42 -10.61 -32.44
C ALA A 565 -11.68 -10.91 -31.13
N LYS A 566 -10.64 -10.13 -30.84
CA LYS A 566 -9.87 -10.23 -29.60
C LYS A 566 -10.80 -9.88 -28.44
N LEU A 567 -10.98 -10.83 -27.53
CA LEU A 567 -11.77 -10.67 -26.30
C LEU A 567 -10.83 -10.34 -25.13
N GLY A 568 -11.29 -9.45 -24.24
CA GLY A 568 -10.72 -9.28 -22.91
C GLY A 568 -11.57 -9.99 -21.86
N PHE A 569 -10.92 -10.61 -20.87
CA PHE A 569 -11.58 -11.33 -19.78
C PHE A 569 -11.31 -10.63 -18.44
N THR A 570 -12.29 -10.66 -17.54
CA THR A 570 -12.20 -10.08 -16.19
C THR A 570 -12.88 -11.02 -15.19
N PHE A 571 -12.16 -11.44 -14.15
CA PHE A 571 -12.70 -12.32 -13.10
C PHE A 571 -13.42 -11.47 -12.05
N CYS A 572 -14.70 -11.72 -11.84
CA CYS A 572 -15.53 -10.93 -10.94
C CYS A 572 -15.89 -11.76 -9.71
N PHE A 573 -15.66 -11.20 -8.52
CA PHE A 573 -16.01 -11.81 -7.23
C PHE A 573 -16.89 -10.84 -6.43
N ASN A 574 -18.15 -11.20 -6.20
CA ASN A 574 -19.20 -10.30 -5.72
C ASN A 574 -19.71 -10.62 -4.31
N SER A 575 -19.07 -11.54 -3.59
CA SER A 575 -19.48 -11.90 -2.23
C SER A 575 -18.33 -12.44 -1.40
N MET A 576 -18.46 -12.32 -0.09
CA MET A 576 -17.54 -12.93 0.86
C MET A 576 -18.15 -14.16 1.52
N GLY A 577 -17.58 -15.33 1.26
CA GLY A 577 -18.06 -16.60 1.83
C GLY A 577 -17.36 -17.82 1.24
N CYS A 578 -17.54 -18.98 1.89
CA CYS A 578 -16.94 -20.24 1.44
C CYS A 578 -17.41 -20.66 0.05
N ASP A 579 -18.65 -20.34 -0.35
CA ASP A 579 -19.14 -20.64 -1.70
C ASP A 579 -18.36 -19.88 -2.79
N THR A 580 -17.90 -18.68 -2.45
CA THR A 580 -17.07 -17.87 -3.36
C THR A 580 -15.61 -18.34 -3.30
N TYR A 581 -15.10 -18.58 -2.09
CA TYR A 581 -13.71 -18.93 -1.80
C TYR A 581 -13.62 -20.22 -0.96
N PRO A 582 -13.69 -21.42 -1.58
CA PRO A 582 -13.75 -22.66 -0.81
C PRO A 582 -12.47 -23.05 -0.07
N PHE A 583 -11.36 -22.38 -0.35
CA PHE A 583 -10.12 -22.56 0.40
C PHE A 583 -10.16 -21.94 1.80
N LEU A 584 -11.17 -21.13 2.11
CA LEU A 584 -11.36 -20.54 3.44
C LEU A 584 -12.12 -21.49 4.37
N THR A 585 -11.70 -21.56 5.63
CA THR A 585 -12.53 -22.18 6.67
C THR A 585 -13.78 -21.31 6.94
N LYS A 586 -14.88 -21.94 7.37
CA LYS A 586 -16.14 -21.22 7.68
C LYS A 586 -15.92 -20.08 8.67
N LYS A 587 -15.09 -20.32 9.69
CA LYS A 587 -14.75 -19.33 10.72
C LYS A 587 -14.00 -18.14 10.13
N LEU A 588 -12.99 -18.39 9.29
CA LEU A 588 -12.21 -17.34 8.66
C LEU A 588 -13.04 -16.51 7.68
N ALA A 589 -13.86 -17.16 6.85
CA ALA A 589 -14.78 -16.49 5.94
C ALA A 589 -15.77 -15.58 6.71
N GLN A 590 -16.32 -16.05 7.84
CA GLN A 590 -17.19 -15.24 8.69
C GLN A 590 -16.46 -14.05 9.31
N CYS A 591 -15.25 -14.23 9.84
CA CYS A 591 -14.46 -13.14 10.40
C CYS A 591 -14.25 -12.02 9.37
N LEU A 592 -13.91 -12.39 8.13
CA LEU A 592 -13.67 -11.43 7.05
C LEU A 592 -14.97 -10.79 6.53
N ALA A 593 -16.07 -11.55 6.43
CA ALA A 593 -17.39 -11.00 6.11
C ALA A 593 -17.82 -9.95 7.15
N ASN A 594 -17.56 -10.20 8.45
CA ASN A 594 -17.87 -9.26 9.51
C ASN A 594 -17.15 -7.91 9.34
N PHE A 595 -15.92 -7.86 8.79
CA PHE A 595 -15.27 -6.58 8.47
C PHE A 595 -16.04 -5.80 7.40
N ILE A 596 -16.49 -6.50 6.35
CA ILE A 596 -17.26 -5.87 5.26
C ILE A 596 -18.64 -5.40 5.75
N GLU A 597 -19.30 -6.18 6.61
CA GLU A 597 -20.62 -5.88 7.17
C GLU A 597 -20.61 -4.78 8.23
N SER A 598 -19.58 -4.75 9.09
CA SER A 598 -19.46 -3.78 10.19
C SER A 598 -19.03 -2.38 9.76
N ARG A 599 -19.04 -2.10 8.46
CA ARG A 599 -18.81 -0.76 7.95
C ARG A 599 -19.86 0.21 8.48
N TRP A 600 -19.38 1.33 8.98
CA TRP A 600 -20.17 2.54 9.17
C TRP A 600 -20.88 2.87 7.84
N ASN A 601 -22.21 2.78 7.82
CA ASN A 601 -23.03 3.26 6.72
C ASN A 601 -23.51 4.67 7.08
N PRO A 602 -22.81 5.73 6.64
CA PRO A 602 -23.19 7.10 6.97
C PRO A 602 -24.62 7.44 6.53
N ILE A 603 -25.11 6.82 5.45
CA ILE A 603 -26.48 7.02 4.97
C ILE A 603 -27.51 6.35 5.89
N GLU A 604 -27.19 5.21 6.51
CA GLU A 604 -28.04 4.62 7.55
C GLU A 604 -28.09 5.49 8.82
N LEU A 605 -27.02 6.22 9.15
CA LEU A 605 -27.03 7.19 10.24
C LEU A 605 -27.96 8.37 9.92
N VAL A 606 -27.88 8.89 8.69
CA VAL A 606 -28.80 9.91 8.18
C VAL A 606 -30.23 9.38 8.17
N ASP A 607 -30.47 8.16 7.70
CA ASP A 607 -31.79 7.50 7.74
C ASP A 607 -32.31 7.34 9.17
N GLY A 608 -31.45 6.94 10.10
CA GLY A 608 -31.77 6.81 11.51
C GLY A 608 -32.15 8.16 12.14
N ASP A 609 -31.39 9.22 11.86
CA ASP A 609 -31.69 10.57 12.31
C ASP A 609 -33.01 11.09 11.70
N LEU A 610 -33.19 10.95 10.39
CA LEU A 610 -34.42 11.35 9.70
C LEU A 610 -35.65 10.60 10.24
N ASN A 611 -35.53 9.30 10.51
CA ASN A 611 -36.60 8.53 11.13
C ASN A 611 -36.91 9.02 12.55
N ARG A 612 -35.90 9.38 13.36
CA ARG A 612 -36.10 10.00 14.68
C ARG A 612 -36.79 11.37 14.59
N ARG A 613 -36.49 12.17 13.56
CA ARG A 613 -37.16 13.45 13.32
C ARG A 613 -38.65 13.28 13.00
N ARG A 614 -39.00 12.24 12.23
CA ARG A 614 -40.39 11.89 11.92
C ARG A 614 -41.14 11.42 13.16
N THR A 615 -40.55 10.54 13.97
CA THR A 615 -41.20 10.06 15.21
C THR A 615 -41.34 11.18 16.27
N ALA A 616 -40.40 12.13 16.30
CA ALA A 616 -40.50 13.32 17.15
C ALA A 616 -41.56 14.33 16.68
N THR A 617 -41.87 14.39 15.38
CA THR A 617 -42.92 15.25 14.83
C THR A 617 -44.31 14.65 14.97
N ASP A 618 -44.45 13.32 14.88
CA ASP A 618 -45.71 12.61 15.10
C ASP A 618 -46.20 12.65 16.57
N SER A 619 -45.28 12.77 17.52
CA SER A 619 -45.61 12.85 18.96
C SER A 619 -45.99 14.25 19.46
N ASN A 620 -45.75 15.30 18.67
CA ASN A 620 -46.01 16.70 19.05
C ASN A 620 -47.00 17.39 18.11
N LYS A 621 -48.26 16.95 18.13
CA LYS A 621 -49.38 17.56 17.37
C LYS A 621 -49.76 19.01 17.78
N LYS A 622 -48.97 19.70 18.62
CA LYS A 622 -49.27 21.06 19.12
C LYS A 622 -48.23 22.14 18.81
N SER A 623 -47.16 21.86 18.06
CA SER A 623 -46.18 22.89 17.66
C SER A 623 -46.02 23.03 16.14
N ASN A 624 -47.14 23.18 15.42
CA ASN A 624 -47.12 23.42 13.97
C ASN A 624 -46.92 24.90 13.62
N ALA A 625 -45.75 25.45 13.98
CA ALA A 625 -45.34 26.77 13.50
C ALA A 625 -43.85 26.90 13.11
N ILE A 626 -43.01 25.87 13.31
CA ILE A 626 -41.55 25.98 13.04
C ILE A 626 -41.08 25.05 11.89
N SER A 627 -41.90 24.10 11.42
CA SER A 627 -41.47 23.08 10.46
C SER A 627 -41.64 23.44 8.96
N SER A 628 -41.67 24.73 8.57
CA SER A 628 -41.67 25.10 7.14
C SER A 628 -40.27 25.33 6.56
N ASN A 629 -39.21 25.25 7.39
CA ASN A 629 -37.84 25.63 7.03
C ASN A 629 -36.82 24.48 7.03
N VAL A 630 -37.27 23.23 7.14
CA VAL A 630 -36.37 22.06 7.14
C VAL A 630 -36.20 21.57 5.70
N LEU A 631 -34.95 21.39 5.27
CA LEU A 631 -34.62 20.78 3.98
C LEU A 631 -35.29 19.39 3.88
N PRO A 632 -35.94 19.06 2.75
CA PRO A 632 -36.55 17.75 2.56
C PRO A 632 -35.55 16.60 2.75
N ASP A 633 -36.03 15.49 3.30
CA ASP A 633 -35.23 14.29 3.62
C ASP A 633 -34.43 13.76 2.42
N ASP A 634 -35.02 13.79 1.22
CA ASP A 634 -34.39 13.40 -0.04
C ASP A 634 -33.22 14.34 -0.40
N VAL A 635 -33.37 15.64 -0.16
CA VAL A 635 -32.30 16.63 -0.39
C VAL A 635 -31.17 16.45 0.62
N LEU A 636 -31.47 16.20 1.91
CA LEU A 636 -30.46 15.93 2.93
C LEU A 636 -29.66 14.67 2.63
N LYS A 637 -30.33 13.60 2.17
CA LYS A 637 -29.66 12.37 1.73
C LYS A 637 -28.74 12.60 0.54
N VAL A 638 -29.22 13.33 -0.47
CA VAL A 638 -28.41 13.68 -1.64
C VAL A 638 -27.20 14.51 -1.23
N MET A 639 -27.37 15.53 -0.38
CA MET A 639 -26.27 16.37 0.09
C MET A 639 -25.26 15.60 0.96
N ALA A 640 -25.73 14.71 1.84
CA ALA A 640 -24.86 13.84 2.61
C ALA A 640 -24.08 12.87 1.69
N SER A 641 -24.77 12.30 0.70
CA SER A 641 -24.14 11.43 -0.31
C SER A 641 -23.12 12.18 -1.15
N GLU A 642 -23.43 13.40 -1.59
CA GLU A 642 -22.51 14.28 -2.33
C GLU A 642 -21.30 14.68 -1.48
N GLY A 643 -21.50 15.03 -0.20
CA GLY A 643 -20.40 15.36 0.72
C GLY A 643 -19.51 14.17 1.11
N LEU A 644 -20.01 12.94 0.96
CA LEU A 644 -19.20 11.71 1.12
C LEU A 644 -18.43 11.34 -0.14
N VAL A 645 -18.88 11.79 -1.31
CA VAL A 645 -18.28 11.48 -2.61
C VAL A 645 -17.21 12.51 -2.99
N ASP A 646 -17.43 13.80 -2.68
CA ASP A 646 -16.54 14.89 -3.09
C ASP A 646 -15.81 15.50 -1.86
N PRO A 647 -14.46 15.53 -1.84
CA PRO A 647 -13.74 16.21 -0.78
C PRO A 647 -13.99 17.74 -0.80
N PRO A 648 -13.95 18.42 0.36
CA PRO A 648 -14.19 19.86 0.41
C PRO A 648 -13.22 20.63 -0.49
N GLY A 649 -13.75 21.39 -1.47
CA GLY A 649 -12.98 22.30 -2.33
C GLY A 649 -12.89 21.91 -3.81
N GLU A 650 -13.39 20.74 -4.23
CA GLU A 650 -13.38 20.35 -5.64
C GLU A 650 -14.59 20.95 -6.40
N LYS A 651 -14.33 21.84 -7.37
CA LYS A 651 -15.40 22.44 -8.19
C LYS A 651 -15.84 21.45 -9.29
N ARG A 652 -17.11 21.06 -9.27
CA ARG A 652 -17.76 20.33 -10.39
C ARG A 652 -17.50 21.03 -11.72
N LYS A 653 -17.04 20.28 -12.72
CA LYS A 653 -17.32 20.60 -14.13
C LYS A 653 -18.74 20.13 -14.41
N GLU A 654 -19.67 21.06 -14.52
CA GLU A 654 -21.05 20.77 -14.89
C GLU A 654 -21.08 19.98 -16.21
N SER A 655 -21.44 18.69 -16.14
CA SER A 655 -21.80 17.89 -17.28
C SER A 655 -23.26 18.18 -17.65
N ARG A 656 -23.51 18.31 -18.96
CA ARG A 656 -24.63 19.01 -19.58
C ARG A 656 -25.97 18.26 -19.55
N ALA A 657 -26.26 17.46 -18.52
CA ALA A 657 -27.40 16.52 -18.53
C ALA A 657 -28.52 16.78 -17.50
N THR A 658 -28.44 17.78 -16.63
CA THR A 658 -29.51 18.06 -15.64
C THR A 658 -29.87 19.55 -15.59
N VAL A 659 -30.55 20.01 -16.64
CA VAL A 659 -31.05 21.40 -16.74
C VAL A 659 -32.33 21.63 -15.88
N SER A 660 -33.00 20.58 -15.38
CA SER A 660 -34.23 20.76 -14.60
C SER A 660 -34.00 21.22 -13.15
N THR A 661 -32.94 20.77 -12.47
CA THR A 661 -32.69 21.05 -11.03
C THR A 661 -32.05 22.42 -10.77
N GLY A 662 -31.41 23.03 -11.77
CA GLY A 662 -30.82 24.37 -11.66
C GLY A 662 -31.88 25.48 -11.58
N THR A 663 -33.07 25.25 -12.13
CA THR A 663 -34.17 26.23 -12.16
C THR A 663 -34.90 26.28 -10.82
N GLU A 664 -35.10 25.13 -10.18
CA GLU A 664 -35.66 25.02 -8.81
C GLU A 664 -34.71 25.61 -7.75
N ARG A 665 -33.39 25.38 -7.88
CA ARG A 665 -32.37 26.01 -7.01
C ARG A 665 -32.42 27.54 -7.06
N LYS A 666 -32.57 28.15 -8.25
CA LYS A 666 -32.67 29.61 -8.40
C LYS A 666 -33.99 30.17 -7.86
N GLN A 667 -35.09 29.42 -7.97
CA GLN A 667 -36.38 29.83 -7.42
C GLN A 667 -36.44 29.72 -5.89
N ALA A 668 -35.86 28.68 -5.29
CA ALA A 668 -35.75 28.55 -3.84
C ALA A 668 -34.88 29.67 -3.23
N TYR A 669 -33.75 29.98 -3.86
CA TYR A 669 -32.85 31.06 -3.40
C TYR A 669 -33.50 32.45 -3.54
N LYS A 670 -34.26 32.70 -4.61
CA LYS A 670 -35.04 33.95 -4.76
C LYS A 670 -36.17 34.08 -3.74
N ARG A 671 -36.86 32.99 -3.38
CA ARG A 671 -37.91 32.99 -2.34
C ARG A 671 -37.33 33.28 -0.95
N MET A 672 -36.12 32.82 -0.67
CA MET A 672 -35.42 33.08 0.60
C MET A 672 -34.90 34.53 0.74
N ILE A 673 -34.55 35.19 -0.37
CA ILE A 673 -34.14 36.60 -0.36
C ILE A 673 -35.36 37.54 -0.27
N ALA A 674 -36.49 37.17 -0.88
CA ALA A 674 -37.71 37.98 -0.86
C ALA A 674 -38.42 38.04 0.51
N SER A 675 -38.15 37.10 1.42
CA SER A 675 -38.78 37.07 2.76
C SER A 675 -38.07 37.93 3.83
N LYS A 676 -36.93 38.57 3.49
CA LYS A 676 -36.17 39.41 4.44
C LYS A 676 -36.39 40.89 4.21
N GLY A 677 -37.50 41.41 4.72
CA GLY A 677 -37.60 42.80 5.13
C GLY A 677 -37.13 42.94 6.58
N MET A 678 -35.82 43.13 6.81
CA MET A 678 -35.22 43.94 7.90
C MET A 678 -33.71 43.70 8.03
N LYS A 679 -33.03 44.81 8.30
CA LYS A 679 -31.59 45.04 8.42
C LYS A 679 -30.98 44.36 9.64
N GLY A 680 -29.72 43.95 9.51
CA GLY A 680 -28.77 43.84 10.63
C GLY A 680 -28.35 42.41 10.99
N TRP A 681 -27.02 42.23 11.06
CA TRP A 681 -26.25 41.13 11.67
C TRP A 681 -26.03 39.84 10.87
N LEU A 682 -24.79 39.71 10.35
CA LEU A 682 -24.09 38.44 10.26
C LEU A 682 -22.60 38.70 10.54
N GLY A 683 -22.20 38.53 11.79
CA GLY A 683 -20.81 38.29 12.17
C GLY A 683 -20.76 36.87 12.72
N PHE A 684 -20.09 35.96 12.02
CA PHE A 684 -19.72 34.66 12.56
C PHE A 684 -18.24 34.72 12.94
N VAL A 685 -17.98 34.76 14.24
CA VAL A 685 -16.67 34.50 14.84
C VAL A 685 -16.51 32.98 14.89
N VAL A 686 -15.48 32.48 14.20
CA VAL A 686 -14.97 31.12 14.42
C VAL A 686 -13.93 31.24 15.53
N GLY A 687 -14.26 30.71 16.71
CA GLY A 687 -13.31 30.50 17.81
C GLY A 687 -12.98 29.00 17.92
N PRO A 688 -11.76 28.64 18.36
CA PRO A 688 -11.37 27.26 18.60
C PRO A 688 -12.10 26.74 19.85
N ILE A 689 -12.49 25.46 19.82
CA ILE A 689 -13.04 24.74 20.97
C ILE A 689 -11.83 24.15 21.71
N GLU A 690 -11.64 24.59 22.95
CA GLU A 690 -10.72 24.02 23.95
C GLU A 690 -11.07 22.57 24.31
#